data_AF-A0A7S1IQQ5-F1
#
_entry.id   AF-A0A7S1IQQ5-F1
#
_cell.length_a   1.000
_cell.length_b   1.000
_cell.length_c   1.000
_cell.angle_alpha   90.00
_cell.angle_beta   90.00
_cell.angle_gamma   90.00
#
_symmetry.space_group_name_H-M   'P 1'
#
loop_
_entity.id
_entity.type
_entity.pdbx_description
1 polymer ?
#
loop_
_entity_poly.entity_id
_entity_poly.type
_entity_poly.pdbx_seq_one_letter_code
_entity_poly.pdbx_strand_id
1 'polypeptide(L)'
;SLSRKCPKHIVSAPKPQSPKGNMQQVNGSGLQAVAASVWSGLTAVAAQNTASSVVHTPSFEAPAGPAAGGPPQGPPSRNEKIKKASNHLRGTLKEELLNDKDDFNASSKELLKFHGIYQQKNREKDSGVKENPTTFMIRARVPGGRLSVAQYKAFDDAAQKFGHGSVRLTTRQTIQFHWVAKGDIKGVMKELDSVLLSAQAACGDIVRNVTCALDVLGKPEYAEIQDFAQLISDHFKSRANAYNEVWLDDQPKTQEEESEPIYLDHYLPRKFKIAVTIAGDNSIDLHTNDMGFAATLDARGKVDGYFIYAGGGAGRSHNAPHTFPRHSDLLGWVSKDDALKFGEAVVTVQRDYGGRSDRKHARLKYLMADMGMEWFREQVEQRVGKKFQAKTPPEWQANNFLGWNKQQNGKWALGVHVLAGRIQDKPGYFIRSAIREIVDKYRLPVLLSPDQDIILCDVNEKDKDAVMKEFQRFHVNPMSPAKAYERSMACVALPTCGLAISESERILGDTTAIMNQALKKVGLQQKAPVLRLTGCPNGCARPYTAEIAFVGQMPADDKNPGGYYQVYIAGSAVGARLNNLLVEKFPSSKLSQLFDQLFTAWKANRLGDETFGDFTFRFDRKKLNDMLSVLKEANLTRIDDPSMAH
;
A
#
# COMPACT_ATOMS: atom_id res chain seq x y z
N SER A 1 67.64 24.98 -3.58
CA SER A 1 68.13 24.72 -4.95
C SER A 1 67.11 23.84 -5.65
N LEU A 2 66.59 24.10 -6.86
CA LEU A 2 66.69 25.22 -7.83
C LEU A 2 65.23 25.51 -8.30
N SER A 3 64.74 26.76 -8.33
CA SER A 3 64.70 27.65 -9.53
C SER A 3 63.78 27.13 -10.66
N ARG A 4 62.89 27.86 -11.37
CA ARG A 4 62.43 29.26 -11.57
C ARG A 4 61.05 29.17 -12.31
N LYS A 5 60.19 30.17 -12.60
CA LYS A 5 60.12 31.66 -12.50
C LYS A 5 58.62 32.10 -12.53
N CYS A 6 58.33 33.38 -12.32
CA CYS A 6 57.06 34.07 -12.69
C CYS A 6 57.27 34.89 -13.99
N PRO A 7 56.24 35.33 -14.76
CA PRO A 7 55.57 36.62 -14.47
C PRO A 7 54.09 36.81 -14.92
N LYS A 8 53.57 38.00 -14.59
CA LYS A 8 52.24 38.59 -14.86
C LYS A 8 51.93 38.81 -16.35
N HIS A 9 50.64 38.97 -16.70
CA HIS A 9 50.18 40.09 -17.55
C HIS A 9 48.71 40.47 -17.29
N ILE A 10 48.41 41.75 -17.48
CA ILE A 10 47.10 42.42 -17.32
C ILE A 10 46.70 42.97 -18.70
N VAL A 11 45.44 42.83 -19.14
CA VAL A 11 44.80 43.74 -20.11
C VAL A 11 43.32 43.94 -19.74
N SER A 12 42.82 45.15 -20.02
CA SER A 12 41.52 45.72 -19.60
C SER A 12 40.35 45.48 -20.57
N ALA A 13 39.13 45.71 -20.07
CA ALA A 13 37.90 45.79 -20.87
C ALA A 13 37.74 47.13 -21.63
N PRO A 14 36.83 47.18 -22.61
CA PRO A 14 36.00 48.38 -22.83
C PRO A 14 34.49 48.09 -22.98
N LYS A 15 33.65 49.06 -22.59
CA LYS A 15 32.24 49.22 -23.04
C LYS A 15 32.19 50.27 -24.20
N PRO A 16 31.02 50.82 -24.57
CA PRO A 16 30.25 50.43 -25.75
C PRO A 16 30.28 51.50 -26.86
N GLN A 17 29.72 51.21 -28.04
CA GLN A 17 29.42 52.24 -29.04
C GLN A 17 28.02 52.09 -29.64
N SER A 18 27.32 53.22 -29.68
CA SER A 18 26.12 53.47 -30.47
C SER A 18 26.47 54.26 -31.74
N PRO A 19 25.70 54.13 -32.82
CA PRO A 19 25.56 55.18 -33.84
C PRO A 19 24.33 56.06 -33.58
N LYS A 20 24.32 57.25 -34.19
CA LYS A 20 23.37 58.35 -33.96
C LYS A 20 22.41 58.55 -35.15
N GLY A 21 21.32 59.28 -34.90
CA GLY A 21 20.56 60.03 -35.90
C GLY A 21 19.08 59.62 -36.01
N ASN A 22 18.11 60.53 -36.12
CA ASN A 22 18.17 61.99 -35.98
C ASN A 22 16.79 62.53 -35.53
N MET A 23 16.73 63.75 -34.97
CA MET A 23 15.46 64.35 -34.51
C MET A 23 14.54 64.75 -35.67
N GLN A 24 13.22 64.64 -35.47
CA GLN A 24 12.29 65.73 -35.81
C GLN A 24 11.01 65.67 -34.95
N GLN A 25 10.64 66.81 -34.37
CA GLN A 25 9.35 67.01 -33.69
C GLN A 25 8.28 67.35 -34.73
N VAL A 26 7.05 66.86 -34.51
CA VAL A 26 5.83 67.57 -34.93
C VAL A 26 4.81 67.47 -33.80
N ASN A 27 4.47 68.61 -33.20
CA ASN A 27 3.24 68.75 -32.39
C ASN A 27 2.05 68.89 -33.35
N GLY A 28 0.93 68.24 -33.06
CA GLY A 28 -0.27 68.37 -33.91
C GLY A 28 -1.49 67.66 -33.33
N SER A 29 -2.31 68.40 -32.60
CA SER A 29 -3.63 67.96 -32.14
C SER A 29 -4.56 67.59 -33.31
N GLY A 30 -5.23 66.44 -33.22
CA GLY A 30 -6.33 66.10 -34.13
C GLY A 30 -6.86 64.69 -33.91
N LEU A 31 -8.19 64.55 -33.92
CA LEU A 31 -8.94 63.29 -33.97
C LEU A 31 -8.96 62.43 -32.69
N GLN A 32 -9.73 62.92 -31.72
CA GLN A 32 -10.73 62.04 -31.08
C GLN A 32 -11.61 61.38 -32.17
N ALA A 33 -12.18 60.21 -31.83
CA ALA A 33 -13.01 59.38 -32.70
C ALA A 33 -12.28 58.74 -33.91
N VAL A 34 -11.66 57.58 -33.67
CA VAL A 34 -11.94 56.25 -34.30
C VAL A 34 -10.95 55.24 -33.68
N ALA A 35 -11.23 54.78 -32.46
CA ALA A 35 -10.48 53.70 -31.79
C ALA A 35 -11.27 52.96 -30.68
N ALA A 36 -12.57 53.27 -30.52
CA ALA A 36 -13.39 52.76 -29.41
C ALA A 36 -14.12 51.42 -29.71
N SER A 37 -13.86 50.80 -30.86
CA SER A 37 -14.58 49.62 -31.35
C SER A 37 -13.70 48.40 -31.69
N VAL A 38 -12.38 48.48 -31.48
CA VAL A 38 -11.43 47.39 -31.83
C VAL A 38 -10.68 46.83 -30.60
N TRP A 39 -10.80 47.47 -29.43
CA TRP A 39 -10.12 47.06 -28.18
C TRP A 39 -11.00 46.34 -27.16
N SER A 40 -12.28 46.13 -27.46
CA SER A 40 -13.21 45.29 -26.67
C SER A 40 -13.36 43.86 -27.21
N GLY A 41 -12.80 43.55 -28.39
CA GLY A 41 -12.90 42.23 -29.03
C GLY A 41 -11.72 41.28 -28.82
N LEU A 42 -10.57 41.76 -28.33
CA LEU A 42 -9.32 40.98 -28.25
C LEU A 42 -8.87 40.64 -26.82
N THR A 43 -9.44 41.28 -25.80
CA THR A 43 -9.25 40.93 -24.39
C THR A 43 -10.26 39.89 -23.88
N ALA A 44 -11.35 39.63 -24.62
CA ALA A 44 -12.38 38.64 -24.26
C ALA A 44 -12.06 37.19 -24.70
N VAL A 45 -11.11 36.99 -25.63
CA VAL A 45 -10.82 35.67 -26.24
C VAL A 45 -9.54 35.02 -25.69
N ALA A 46 -8.59 35.80 -25.17
CA ALA A 46 -7.35 35.27 -24.58
C ALA A 46 -7.52 34.78 -23.12
N ALA A 47 -8.56 35.21 -22.41
CA ALA A 47 -8.83 34.84 -21.02
C ALA A 47 -9.55 33.47 -20.85
N GLN A 48 -9.82 32.75 -21.95
CA GLN A 48 -10.60 31.51 -21.92
C GLN A 48 -9.77 30.21 -22.07
N ASN A 49 -8.43 30.28 -22.16
CA ASN A 49 -7.57 29.11 -22.42
C ASN A 49 -6.49 28.83 -21.36
N THR A 50 -6.64 29.35 -20.14
CA THR A 50 -5.74 29.05 -19.00
C THR A 50 -6.50 28.66 -17.72
N ALA A 51 -7.75 28.22 -17.84
CA ALA A 51 -8.41 27.47 -16.79
C ALA A 51 -7.80 26.07 -16.72
N SER A 52 -6.81 25.87 -15.84
CA SER A 52 -6.49 24.53 -15.37
C SER A 52 -7.75 23.98 -14.71
N SER A 53 -8.41 23.04 -15.38
CA SER A 53 -9.54 22.35 -14.79
C SER A 53 -9.02 21.52 -13.64
N VAL A 54 -9.17 22.04 -12.42
CA VAL A 54 -9.29 21.21 -11.23
C VAL A 54 -10.50 20.32 -11.49
N VAL A 55 -10.23 19.14 -12.06
CA VAL A 55 -11.21 18.08 -12.15
C VAL A 55 -11.45 17.68 -10.72
N HIS A 56 -12.51 18.25 -10.12
CA HIS A 56 -13.16 17.63 -8.98
C HIS A 56 -13.41 16.18 -9.40
N THR A 57 -12.62 15.26 -8.83
CA THR A 57 -12.91 13.85 -8.89
C THR A 57 -14.36 13.70 -8.44
N PRO A 58 -15.27 13.19 -9.29
CA PRO A 58 -16.60 12.86 -8.84
C PRO A 58 -16.44 11.97 -7.62
N SER A 59 -17.06 12.34 -6.51
CA SER A 59 -17.24 11.39 -5.41
C SER A 59 -17.96 10.20 -6.02
N PHE A 60 -17.28 9.05 -6.01
CA PHE A 60 -17.86 7.78 -6.41
C PHE A 60 -19.02 7.54 -5.45
N GLU A 61 -20.25 7.81 -5.89
CA GLU A 61 -21.45 7.57 -5.10
C GLU A 61 -21.52 6.06 -4.91
N ALA A 62 -21.11 5.59 -3.72
CA ALA A 62 -21.23 4.20 -3.38
C ALA A 62 -22.69 3.78 -3.64
N PRO A 63 -22.92 2.64 -4.33
CA PRO A 63 -24.26 2.22 -4.73
C PRO A 63 -25.17 2.27 -3.51
N ALA A 64 -26.28 3.01 -3.63
CA ALA A 64 -27.08 3.47 -2.51
C ALA A 64 -27.28 2.33 -1.49
N GLY A 65 -26.70 2.52 -0.31
CA GLY A 65 -26.79 1.55 0.78
C GLY A 65 -28.27 1.30 1.13
N PRO A 66 -28.60 0.12 1.71
CA PRO A 66 -29.96 -0.13 2.18
C PRO A 66 -30.39 1.01 3.11
N ALA A 67 -31.56 1.59 2.83
CA ALA A 67 -32.00 2.88 3.36
C ALA A 67 -31.83 3.00 4.88
N ALA A 68 -30.98 3.95 5.31
CA ALA A 68 -30.82 4.46 6.68
C ALA A 68 -30.99 3.41 7.80
N GLY A 69 -30.44 2.22 7.59
CA GLY A 69 -30.46 1.10 8.52
C GLY A 69 -29.05 0.84 9.01
N GLY A 70 -28.78 1.20 10.26
CA GLY A 70 -27.46 0.98 10.86
C GLY A 70 -27.02 -0.48 10.82
N PRO A 71 -25.71 -0.75 11.09
CA PRO A 71 -25.04 -1.99 10.69
C PRO A 71 -25.78 -3.29 11.07
N PRO A 72 -25.67 -4.35 10.25
CA PRO A 72 -26.53 -5.53 10.31
C PRO A 72 -26.79 -6.10 11.70
N GLN A 73 -28.05 -5.99 12.14
CA GLN A 73 -28.52 -6.43 13.44
C GLN A 73 -28.55 -7.97 13.53
N GLY A 74 -28.25 -8.51 14.71
CA GLY A 74 -28.25 -9.96 14.95
C GLY A 74 -27.41 -10.38 16.15
N PRO A 75 -27.32 -11.68 16.45
CA PRO A 75 -26.48 -12.19 17.52
C PRO A 75 -24.98 -12.00 17.18
N PRO A 76 -24.12 -11.70 18.18
CA PRO A 76 -22.68 -11.54 17.97
C PRO A 76 -22.04 -12.76 17.30
N SER A 77 -21.15 -12.51 16.33
CA SER A 77 -20.46 -13.58 15.59
C SER A 77 -19.66 -14.51 16.50
N ARG A 78 -19.34 -15.72 16.01
CA ARG A 78 -18.49 -16.68 16.72
C ARG A 78 -17.18 -16.07 17.24
N ASN A 79 -16.58 -15.15 16.48
CA ASN A 79 -15.35 -14.46 16.88
C ASN A 79 -15.53 -13.55 18.10
N GLU A 80 -16.69 -12.91 18.26
CA GLU A 80 -16.98 -12.09 19.45
C GLU A 80 -17.04 -12.97 20.71
N LYS A 81 -17.71 -14.12 20.61
CA LYS A 81 -17.79 -15.11 21.69
C LYS A 81 -16.40 -15.64 22.07
N ILE A 82 -15.56 -15.95 21.07
CA ILE A 82 -14.16 -16.38 21.31
C ILE A 82 -13.35 -15.28 22.01
N LYS A 83 -13.42 -14.02 21.56
CA LYS A 83 -12.70 -12.90 22.19
C LYS A 83 -13.11 -12.75 23.66
N LYS A 84 -14.41 -12.65 23.93
CA LYS A 84 -14.92 -12.46 25.30
C LYS A 84 -14.57 -13.61 26.25
N ALA A 85 -14.59 -14.85 25.76
CA ALA A 85 -14.20 -16.02 26.54
C ALA A 85 -12.68 -16.24 26.67
N SER A 86 -11.84 -15.41 26.04
CA SER A 86 -10.39 -15.67 25.94
C SER A 86 -9.54 -15.16 27.09
N ASN A 87 -10.11 -14.50 28.10
CA ASN A 87 -9.37 -13.79 29.15
C ASN A 87 -8.24 -12.93 28.56
N HIS A 88 -8.62 -11.88 27.82
CA HIS A 88 -7.73 -10.99 27.08
C HIS A 88 -6.71 -11.71 26.17
N LEU A 89 -7.20 -12.58 25.27
CA LEU A 89 -6.45 -13.24 24.19
C LEU A 89 -5.52 -14.39 24.61
N ARG A 90 -5.63 -14.89 25.86
CA ARG A 90 -4.94 -16.09 26.33
C ARG A 90 -5.59 -17.36 25.77
N GLY A 91 -6.90 -17.53 26.04
CA GLY A 91 -7.65 -18.76 25.77
C GLY A 91 -6.90 -20.00 26.26
N THR A 92 -6.95 -21.07 25.48
CA THR A 92 -6.25 -22.34 25.73
C THR A 92 -4.84 -22.39 25.10
N LEU A 93 -4.26 -21.25 24.70
CA LEU A 93 -3.02 -21.24 23.90
C LEU A 93 -1.81 -21.86 24.62
N LYS A 94 -1.64 -21.61 25.93
CA LYS A 94 -0.55 -22.23 26.73
C LYS A 94 -0.71 -23.75 26.81
N GLU A 95 -1.90 -24.22 27.14
CA GLU A 95 -2.25 -25.63 27.26
C GLU A 95 -2.04 -26.36 25.92
N GLU A 96 -2.38 -25.71 24.81
CA GLU A 96 -2.23 -26.31 23.49
C GLU A 96 -0.80 -26.39 22.99
N LEU A 97 0.11 -25.54 23.49
CA LEU A 97 1.55 -25.69 23.24
C LEU A 97 2.17 -26.90 23.94
N LEU A 98 1.49 -27.47 24.94
CA LEU A 98 1.96 -28.62 25.72
C LEU A 98 1.38 -29.97 25.24
N ASN A 99 0.57 -29.98 24.17
CA ASN A 99 -0.02 -31.21 23.63
C ASN A 99 0.66 -31.68 22.33
N ASP A 100 0.57 -32.98 22.06
CA ASP A 100 1.25 -33.66 20.94
C ASP A 100 0.65 -33.38 19.55
N LYS A 101 -0.30 -32.43 19.42
CA LYS A 101 -0.89 -32.08 18.11
C LYS A 101 0.01 -31.08 17.40
N ASP A 102 0.13 -31.17 16.08
CA ASP A 102 0.78 -30.18 15.20
C ASP A 102 -0.04 -28.88 15.02
N ASP A 103 -1.27 -28.91 15.52
CA ASP A 103 -2.38 -28.02 15.21
C ASP A 103 -2.95 -27.38 16.51
N PHE A 104 -3.63 -26.23 16.36
CA PHE A 104 -4.45 -25.62 17.42
C PHE A 104 -5.93 -25.83 17.14
N ASN A 105 -6.78 -25.76 18.15
CA ASN A 105 -8.23 -25.84 17.98
C ASN A 105 -8.79 -24.60 17.25
N ALA A 106 -10.04 -24.70 16.78
CA ALA A 106 -10.67 -23.65 15.97
C ALA A 106 -10.88 -22.30 16.70
N SER A 107 -10.92 -22.26 18.03
CA SER A 107 -10.98 -21.01 18.80
C SER A 107 -9.58 -20.39 18.91
N SER A 108 -8.57 -21.18 19.23
CA SER A 108 -7.17 -20.76 19.29
C SER A 108 -6.63 -20.31 17.93
N LYS A 109 -7.06 -20.92 16.81
CA LYS A 109 -6.79 -20.40 15.46
C LYS A 109 -7.25 -18.95 15.25
N GLU A 110 -8.29 -18.48 15.93
CA GLU A 110 -8.71 -17.08 15.89
C GLU A 110 -7.88 -16.19 16.84
N LEU A 111 -7.50 -16.70 18.02
CA LEU A 111 -6.67 -15.97 19.00
C LEU A 111 -5.22 -15.78 18.54
N LEU A 112 -4.60 -16.82 17.95
CA LEU A 112 -3.26 -16.77 17.33
C LEU A 112 -3.06 -15.54 16.43
N LYS A 113 -4.12 -15.11 15.74
CA LYS A 113 -4.08 -13.94 14.87
C LYS A 113 -3.76 -12.66 15.64
N PHE A 114 -4.20 -12.50 16.89
CA PHE A 114 -3.82 -11.32 17.69
C PHE A 114 -2.35 -11.36 18.12
N HIS A 115 -1.75 -12.54 18.17
CA HIS A 115 -0.31 -12.76 18.41
C HIS A 115 0.53 -12.71 17.13
N GLY A 116 -0.05 -12.28 16.01
CA GLY A 116 0.64 -12.15 14.71
C GLY A 116 0.77 -13.46 13.92
N ILE A 117 0.24 -14.56 14.44
CA ILE A 117 0.38 -15.91 13.91
C ILE A 117 -0.83 -16.27 13.04
N TYR A 118 -0.60 -16.97 11.93
CA TYR A 118 -1.65 -17.70 11.20
C TYR A 118 -1.27 -19.17 11.08
N GLN A 119 -2.13 -20.06 11.58
CA GLN A 119 -2.07 -21.47 11.17
C GLN A 119 -2.47 -21.59 9.69
N GLN A 120 -1.71 -22.39 8.96
CA GLN A 120 -1.82 -22.68 7.53
C GLN A 120 -1.77 -24.19 7.30
N LYS A 121 -2.08 -24.60 6.08
CA LYS A 121 -1.72 -25.92 5.54
C LYS A 121 -1.00 -25.71 4.22
N ASN A 122 -0.15 -26.65 3.83
CA ASN A 122 0.29 -26.70 2.44
C ASN A 122 -0.93 -26.99 1.53
N ARG A 123 -1.03 -26.30 0.38
CA ARG A 123 -2.10 -26.49 -0.61
C ARG A 123 -1.56 -26.67 -2.03
N GLU A 124 -0.30 -27.07 -2.19
CA GLU A 124 0.13 -27.59 -3.49
C GLU A 124 -0.77 -28.76 -3.89
N LYS A 125 -1.15 -28.79 -5.18
CA LYS A 125 -1.78 -29.97 -5.77
C LYS A 125 -0.69 -31.03 -5.90
N ASP A 126 -1.01 -32.26 -5.48
CA ASP A 126 -0.23 -33.47 -5.71
C ASP A 126 1.09 -33.61 -4.94
N SER A 127 1.00 -33.74 -3.61
CA SER A 127 2.15 -34.11 -2.74
C SER A 127 2.27 -35.61 -2.47
N GLY A 128 1.29 -36.44 -2.89
CA GLY A 128 1.20 -37.86 -2.52
C GLY A 128 0.94 -38.13 -1.03
N VAL A 129 0.87 -37.11 -0.18
CA VAL A 129 0.69 -37.25 1.27
C VAL A 129 -0.80 -37.25 1.62
N LYS A 130 -1.24 -38.20 2.48
CA LYS A 130 -2.64 -38.31 2.94
C LYS A 130 -3.19 -37.03 3.57
N GLU A 131 -2.33 -36.27 4.26
CA GLU A 131 -2.68 -34.97 4.81
C GLU A 131 -1.47 -34.02 4.71
N ASN A 132 -1.69 -32.82 4.17
CA ASN A 132 -0.66 -31.80 4.06
C ASN A 132 -0.34 -31.21 5.46
N PRO A 133 0.96 -31.03 5.80
CA PRO A 133 1.37 -30.65 7.15
C PRO A 133 0.81 -29.29 7.58
N THR A 134 0.44 -29.19 8.85
CA THR A 134 0.15 -27.91 9.49
C THR A 134 1.43 -27.10 9.63
N THR A 135 1.39 -25.83 9.21
CA THR A 135 2.49 -24.89 9.42
C THR A 135 1.97 -23.52 9.82
N PHE A 136 2.86 -22.64 10.26
CA PHE A 136 2.49 -21.33 10.77
C PHE A 136 3.22 -20.24 9.98
N MET A 137 2.49 -19.15 9.72
CA MET A 137 3.06 -17.88 9.27
C MET A 137 3.18 -16.94 10.46
N ILE A 138 4.37 -16.34 10.60
CA ILE A 138 4.68 -15.32 11.60
C ILE A 138 4.85 -14.00 10.86
N ARG A 139 4.25 -12.92 11.38
CA ARG A 139 4.38 -11.56 10.84
C ARG A 139 4.74 -10.58 11.95
N ALA A 140 5.74 -9.74 11.72
CA ALA A 140 6.14 -8.69 12.65
C ALA A 140 5.18 -7.49 12.65
N ARG A 141 5.23 -6.69 13.73
CA ARG A 141 4.78 -5.29 13.76
C ARG A 141 6.01 -4.41 13.58
N VAL A 142 6.01 -3.59 12.53
CA VAL A 142 7.13 -2.76 12.07
C VAL A 142 6.58 -1.37 11.68
N PRO A 143 6.34 -0.46 12.63
CA PRO A 143 5.69 0.82 12.35
C PRO A 143 6.49 1.65 11.35
N GLY A 144 5.83 2.08 10.26
CA GLY A 144 6.48 2.77 9.15
C GLY A 144 7.54 1.96 8.37
N GLY A 145 7.69 0.67 8.66
CA GLY A 145 8.60 -0.21 7.92
C GLY A 145 10.09 -0.07 8.21
N ARG A 146 10.50 0.71 9.23
CA ARG A 146 11.91 0.82 9.61
C ARG A 146 12.34 -0.35 10.48
N LEU A 147 13.50 -0.95 10.15
CA LEU A 147 14.16 -1.98 10.94
C LEU A 147 15.63 -1.63 11.13
N SER A 148 16.13 -1.81 12.35
CA SER A 148 17.57 -1.77 12.62
C SER A 148 18.30 -2.95 11.99
N VAL A 149 19.63 -2.85 11.88
CA VAL A 149 20.51 -3.96 11.44
C VAL A 149 20.23 -5.22 12.27
N ALA A 150 20.12 -5.09 13.60
CA ALA A 150 19.86 -6.21 14.49
C ALA A 150 18.47 -6.84 14.25
N GLN A 151 17.44 -6.01 14.04
CA GLN A 151 16.07 -6.47 13.80
C GLN A 151 15.91 -7.18 12.46
N TYR A 152 16.53 -6.67 11.39
CA TYR A 152 16.54 -7.37 10.10
C TYR A 152 17.28 -8.71 10.20
N LYS A 153 18.47 -8.72 10.82
CA LYS A 153 19.27 -9.94 11.00
C LYS A 153 18.52 -11.02 11.78
N ALA A 154 18.00 -10.72 12.97
CA ALA A 154 17.27 -11.70 13.77
C ALA A 154 16.02 -12.25 13.06
N PHE A 155 15.34 -11.45 12.24
CA PHE A 155 14.21 -11.93 11.47
C PHE A 155 14.62 -12.83 10.29
N ASP A 156 15.73 -12.52 9.61
CA ASP A 156 16.29 -13.35 8.53
C ASP A 156 16.87 -14.67 9.08
N ASP A 157 17.61 -14.58 10.19
CA ASP A 157 18.18 -15.72 10.91
C ASP A 157 17.04 -16.66 11.40
N ALA A 158 15.96 -16.11 11.98
CA ALA A 158 14.76 -16.87 12.36
C ALA A 158 14.02 -17.47 11.15
N ALA A 159 13.92 -16.74 10.02
CA ALA A 159 13.32 -17.26 8.80
C ALA A 159 14.17 -18.39 8.17
N GLN A 160 15.49 -18.34 8.30
CA GLN A 160 16.40 -19.40 7.87
C GLN A 160 16.30 -20.64 8.78
N LYS A 161 16.26 -20.44 10.10
CA LYS A 161 16.23 -21.49 11.12
C LYS A 161 14.89 -22.22 11.21
N PHE A 162 13.77 -21.48 11.11
CA PHE A 162 12.42 -21.99 11.36
C PHE A 162 11.48 -21.89 10.14
N GLY A 163 11.84 -21.15 9.09
CA GLY A 163 10.91 -20.67 8.07
C GLY A 163 11.20 -21.07 6.61
N HIS A 164 11.98 -22.15 6.41
CA HIS A 164 12.50 -22.59 5.11
C HIS A 164 13.28 -21.51 4.34
N GLY A 165 13.91 -20.55 5.03
CA GLY A 165 14.85 -19.60 4.44
C GLY A 165 14.24 -18.56 3.49
N SER A 166 12.95 -18.20 3.66
CA SER A 166 12.32 -17.14 2.87
C SER A 166 11.68 -16.06 3.73
N VAL A 167 12.00 -14.80 3.42
CA VAL A 167 11.35 -13.61 3.97
C VAL A 167 10.40 -13.02 2.93
N ARG A 168 9.24 -12.54 3.37
CA ARG A 168 8.22 -11.91 2.52
C ARG A 168 7.93 -10.50 3.00
N LEU A 169 8.39 -9.52 2.23
CA LEU A 169 8.01 -8.11 2.36
C LEU A 169 6.52 -7.98 1.99
N THR A 170 5.77 -7.10 2.67
CA THR A 170 4.30 -7.03 2.50
C THR A 170 3.79 -5.66 2.10
N THR A 171 2.55 -5.63 1.56
CA THR A 171 1.79 -4.41 1.19
C THR A 171 1.46 -3.45 2.35
N ARG A 172 2.04 -3.67 3.54
CA ARG A 172 1.87 -2.84 4.74
C ARG A 172 3.19 -2.62 5.47
N GLN A 173 4.31 -2.59 4.75
CA GLN A 173 5.64 -2.27 5.30
C GLN A 173 5.99 -3.11 6.53
N THR A 174 5.73 -4.42 6.44
CA THR A 174 6.17 -5.40 7.43
C THR A 174 6.61 -6.68 6.72
N ILE A 175 7.34 -7.52 7.45
CA ILE A 175 7.86 -8.80 7.01
C ILE A 175 7.11 -9.97 7.65
N GLN A 176 7.02 -11.06 6.89
CA GLN A 176 6.50 -12.34 7.34
C GLN A 176 7.35 -13.49 6.81
N PHE A 177 7.37 -14.63 7.49
CA PHE A 177 7.84 -15.90 6.96
C PHE A 177 6.82 -17.01 7.24
N HIS A 178 6.97 -18.14 6.54
CA HIS A 178 6.03 -19.25 6.52
C HIS A 178 6.73 -20.54 6.97
N TRP A 179 6.01 -21.65 7.01
CA TRP A 179 6.56 -23.00 7.23
C TRP A 179 7.06 -23.31 8.65
N VAL A 180 6.80 -22.43 9.62
CA VAL A 180 7.14 -22.66 11.04
C VAL A 180 6.34 -23.84 11.59
N ALA A 181 6.96 -24.74 12.35
CA ALA A 181 6.27 -25.81 13.07
C ALA A 181 5.72 -25.30 14.42
N LYS A 182 4.70 -25.95 14.98
CA LYS A 182 4.04 -25.50 16.22
C LYS A 182 5.00 -25.35 17.41
N GLY A 183 5.90 -26.32 17.61
CA GLY A 183 6.90 -26.28 18.69
C GLY A 183 7.89 -25.12 18.57
N ASP A 184 8.19 -24.68 17.35
CA ASP A 184 9.18 -23.63 17.08
C ASP A 184 8.63 -22.21 17.29
N ILE A 185 7.31 -22.02 17.33
CA ILE A 185 6.67 -20.69 17.45
C ILE A 185 7.26 -19.92 18.65
N LYS A 186 7.44 -20.59 19.79
CA LYS A 186 7.98 -19.97 21.00
C LYS A 186 9.44 -19.57 20.84
N GLY A 187 10.24 -20.38 20.15
CA GLY A 187 11.62 -20.06 19.78
C GLY A 187 11.69 -18.82 18.89
N VAL A 188 10.84 -18.75 17.86
CA VAL A 188 10.71 -17.55 17.00
C VAL A 188 10.40 -16.31 17.83
N MET A 189 9.38 -16.35 18.70
CA MET A 189 8.97 -15.14 19.43
C MET A 189 10.07 -14.61 20.37
N LYS A 190 10.82 -15.51 21.02
CA LYS A 190 11.98 -15.12 21.84
C LYS A 190 13.14 -14.56 21.00
N GLU A 191 13.36 -15.08 19.80
CA GLU A 191 14.39 -14.58 18.88
C GLU A 191 14.06 -13.15 18.39
N LEU A 192 12.78 -12.87 18.08
CA LEU A 192 12.32 -11.51 17.74
C LEU A 192 12.41 -10.55 18.94
N ASP A 193 11.98 -11.00 20.12
CA ASP A 193 11.95 -10.17 21.33
C ASP A 193 13.35 -9.73 21.78
N SER A 194 14.37 -10.58 21.56
CA SER A 194 15.78 -10.27 21.85
C SER A 194 16.34 -9.00 21.16
N VAL A 195 15.66 -8.51 20.13
CA VAL A 195 15.97 -7.27 19.38
C VAL A 195 14.82 -6.25 19.40
N LEU A 196 13.95 -6.36 20.41
CA LEU A 196 12.76 -5.53 20.63
C LEU A 196 11.77 -5.54 19.44
N LEU A 197 11.70 -6.65 18.71
CA LEU A 197 10.74 -6.87 17.62
C LEU A 197 9.63 -7.81 18.09
N SER A 198 8.38 -7.56 17.68
CA SER A 198 7.22 -8.34 18.15
C SER A 198 6.26 -8.66 17.02
N ALA A 199 5.56 -9.79 17.14
CA ALA A 199 4.44 -10.17 16.27
C ALA A 199 3.07 -9.67 16.80
N GLN A 200 3.02 -9.16 18.04
CA GLN A 200 1.77 -8.73 18.70
C GLN A 200 0.99 -7.73 17.83
N ALA A 201 -0.31 -7.99 17.67
CA ALA A 201 -1.26 -7.18 16.89
C ALA A 201 -0.87 -6.94 15.40
N ALA A 202 0.09 -7.68 14.84
CA ALA A 202 0.34 -7.68 13.39
C ALA A 202 -0.87 -8.24 12.59
N CYS A 203 -1.64 -9.12 13.25
CA CYS A 203 -2.83 -9.78 12.73
C CYS A 203 -4.08 -9.50 13.64
N GLY A 204 -5.11 -10.34 13.68
CA GLY A 204 -6.27 -10.16 14.60
C GLY A 204 -7.30 -9.09 14.21
N ASP A 205 -8.26 -8.82 15.12
CA ASP A 205 -9.29 -7.77 15.04
C ASP A 205 -8.91 -6.58 15.95
N ILE A 206 -7.82 -5.94 15.55
CA ILE A 206 -7.10 -4.90 16.27
C ILE A 206 -6.43 -3.96 15.24
N VAL A 207 -5.88 -2.82 15.69
CA VAL A 207 -5.04 -1.96 14.84
C VAL A 207 -3.79 -2.71 14.40
N ARG A 208 -3.69 -2.89 13.07
CA ARG A 208 -2.59 -3.54 12.37
C ARG A 208 -1.37 -2.63 12.28
N ASN A 209 -0.31 -3.10 11.61
CA ASN A 209 0.85 -2.29 11.29
C ASN A 209 0.47 -0.93 10.69
N VAL A 210 0.98 0.14 11.30
CA VAL A 210 0.83 1.52 10.83
C VAL A 210 1.82 1.73 9.70
N THR A 211 1.34 2.09 8.51
CA THR A 211 2.21 2.43 7.37
C THR A 211 2.61 3.90 7.42
N CYS A 212 3.83 4.23 7.02
CA CYS A 212 4.38 5.59 6.96
C CYS A 212 5.04 5.84 5.59
N ALA A 213 4.93 7.06 5.06
CA ALA A 213 5.57 7.44 3.80
C ALA A 213 7.09 7.24 3.83
N LEU A 214 7.68 6.95 2.68
CA LEU A 214 9.05 6.45 2.60
C LEU A 214 10.08 7.57 2.70
N ASP A 215 10.70 7.70 3.88
CA ASP A 215 11.84 8.59 4.12
C ASP A 215 13.13 8.07 3.48
N VAL A 216 13.20 8.10 2.16
CA VAL A 216 14.38 7.70 1.38
C VAL A 216 15.34 8.86 1.18
N LEU A 217 14.84 10.10 1.21
CA LEU A 217 15.64 11.31 0.99
C LEU A 217 16.24 11.89 2.29
N GLY A 218 15.96 11.31 3.46
CA GLY A 218 16.47 11.76 4.75
C GLY A 218 15.94 13.16 5.09
N LYS A 219 14.64 13.35 4.95
CA LYS A 219 13.95 14.64 5.05
C LYS A 219 13.38 14.85 6.48
N PRO A 220 13.66 15.97 7.17
CA PRO A 220 13.20 16.19 8.55
C PRO A 220 11.69 16.01 8.76
N GLU A 221 10.87 16.42 7.80
CA GLU A 221 9.42 16.27 7.88
C GLU A 221 8.97 14.80 7.83
N TYR A 222 9.74 13.92 7.17
CA TYR A 222 9.47 12.49 7.13
C TYR A 222 9.85 11.78 8.44
N ALA A 223 10.86 12.28 9.16
CA ALA A 223 11.19 11.79 10.49
C ALA A 223 10.04 12.09 11.48
N GLU A 224 9.45 13.29 11.43
CA GLU A 224 8.33 13.65 12.32
C GLU A 224 7.08 12.78 12.10
N ILE A 225 6.74 12.42 10.85
CA ILE A 225 5.63 11.48 10.62
C ILE A 225 5.98 10.03 10.94
N GLN A 226 7.26 9.65 10.91
CA GLN A 226 7.72 8.34 11.36
C GLN A 226 7.58 8.21 12.88
N ASP A 227 7.98 9.23 13.64
CA ASP A 227 7.77 9.31 15.09
C ASP A 227 6.27 9.27 15.43
N PHE A 228 5.43 9.96 14.65
CA PHE A 228 3.97 9.92 14.81
C PHE A 228 3.38 8.54 14.46
N ALA A 229 3.90 7.85 13.44
CA ALA A 229 3.47 6.49 13.10
C ALA A 229 3.86 5.47 14.19
N GLN A 230 5.02 5.66 14.83
CA GLN A 230 5.43 4.89 16.01
C GLN A 230 4.51 5.17 17.21
N LEU A 231 4.26 6.45 17.52
CA LEU A 231 3.34 6.87 18.59
C LEU A 231 1.93 6.27 18.42
N ILE A 232 1.36 6.33 17.21
CA ILE A 232 0.08 5.69 16.87
C ILE A 232 0.16 4.17 17.08
N SER A 233 1.24 3.52 16.64
CA SER A 233 1.42 2.08 16.84
C SER A 233 1.39 1.71 18.31
N ASP A 234 2.09 2.45 19.15
CA ASP A 234 2.24 2.11 20.57
C ASP A 234 0.98 2.47 21.36
N HIS A 235 0.34 3.60 21.04
CA HIS A 235 -0.96 3.98 21.61
C HIS A 235 -2.04 2.92 21.37
N PHE A 236 -2.08 2.34 20.16
CA PHE A 236 -3.03 1.29 19.78
C PHE A 236 -2.46 -0.14 19.95
N LYS A 237 -1.37 -0.33 20.68
CA LYS A 237 -0.89 -1.66 21.09
C LYS A 237 -1.80 -2.21 22.18
N SER A 238 -2.10 -3.50 22.13
CA SER A 238 -2.83 -4.20 23.20
C SER A 238 -1.99 -4.16 24.48
N ARG A 239 -2.62 -3.74 25.59
CA ARG A 239 -2.00 -3.65 26.92
C ARG A 239 -2.09 -4.95 27.72
N ALA A 240 -2.95 -5.88 27.29
CA ALA A 240 -3.05 -7.23 27.85
C ALA A 240 -1.70 -7.96 27.77
N ASN A 241 -1.34 -8.65 28.84
CA ASN A 241 -0.03 -9.30 28.97
C ASN A 241 0.06 -10.67 28.28
N ALA A 242 -1.04 -11.11 27.66
CA ALA A 242 -1.18 -12.44 27.05
C ALA A 242 -0.11 -12.79 26.01
N TYR A 243 0.47 -11.83 25.28
CA TYR A 243 1.56 -12.13 24.35
C TYR A 243 2.82 -12.58 25.12
N ASN A 244 3.27 -11.78 26.09
CA ASN A 244 4.45 -12.11 26.86
C ASN A 244 4.26 -13.40 27.67
N GLU A 245 3.10 -13.55 28.30
CA GLU A 245 2.79 -14.75 29.07
C GLU A 245 2.85 -16.03 28.22
N VAL A 246 2.22 -16.04 27.04
CA VAL A 246 2.12 -17.25 26.19
C VAL A 246 3.46 -17.57 25.52
N TRP A 247 4.21 -16.56 25.08
CA TRP A 247 5.39 -16.77 24.21
C TRP A 247 6.74 -16.53 24.88
N LEU A 248 6.82 -15.64 25.87
CA LEU A 248 8.09 -15.19 26.47
C LEU A 248 8.35 -15.79 27.87
N ASP A 249 7.33 -16.42 28.48
CA ASP A 249 7.33 -16.97 29.84
C ASP A 249 7.27 -15.92 30.97
N ASP A 250 6.76 -14.72 30.66
CA ASP A 250 6.44 -13.71 31.68
C ASP A 250 5.43 -14.25 32.70
N GLN A 251 5.56 -13.79 33.94
CA GLN A 251 4.59 -14.09 35.00
C GLN A 251 3.22 -13.49 34.67
N PRO A 252 2.12 -14.17 35.03
CA PRO A 252 0.78 -13.61 34.88
C PRO A 252 0.64 -12.30 35.66
N LYS A 253 0.04 -11.28 35.04
CA LYS A 253 -0.41 -10.10 35.78
C LYS A 253 -1.67 -10.42 36.57
N THR A 254 -1.86 -9.75 37.69
CA THR A 254 -3.13 -9.79 38.43
C THR A 254 -4.23 -9.12 37.62
N GLN A 255 -5.48 -9.44 37.91
CA GLN A 255 -6.64 -8.87 37.21
C GLN A 255 -6.79 -7.35 37.45
N GLU A 256 -6.23 -6.82 38.54
CA GLU A 256 -6.21 -5.39 38.87
C GLU A 256 -5.14 -4.62 38.05
N GLU A 257 -4.06 -5.29 37.66
CA GLU A 257 -2.99 -4.71 36.82
C GLU A 257 -3.31 -4.75 35.32
N GLU A 258 -4.32 -5.52 34.90
CA GLU A 258 -4.66 -5.71 33.49
C GLU A 258 -5.81 -4.81 33.03
N SER A 259 -5.48 -3.78 32.25
CA SER A 259 -6.46 -2.86 31.67
C SER A 259 -6.32 -2.76 30.14
N GLU A 260 -7.43 -2.90 29.42
CA GLU A 260 -7.53 -2.65 27.97
C GLU A 260 -8.47 -1.46 27.69
N PRO A 261 -8.03 -0.21 27.92
CA PRO A 261 -8.93 0.96 27.91
C PRO A 261 -9.51 1.27 26.53
N ILE A 262 -8.72 1.06 25.46
CA ILE A 262 -9.18 1.30 24.08
C ILE A 262 -9.99 0.11 23.57
N TYR A 263 -9.58 -1.13 23.86
CA TYR A 263 -10.16 -2.33 23.23
C TYR A 263 -11.22 -3.06 24.05
N LEU A 264 -11.23 -2.89 25.37
CA LEU A 264 -12.12 -3.59 26.31
C LEU A 264 -12.00 -5.12 26.19
N ASP A 265 -12.98 -5.88 26.70
CA ASP A 265 -13.00 -7.36 26.66
C ASP A 265 -13.23 -7.94 25.24
N HIS A 266 -13.65 -7.10 24.29
CA HIS A 266 -14.20 -7.51 23.01
C HIS A 266 -13.44 -6.99 21.77
N TYR A 267 -12.42 -6.15 21.93
CA TYR A 267 -11.59 -5.58 20.86
C TYR A 267 -12.42 -4.95 19.71
N LEU A 268 -11.81 -4.72 18.55
CA LEU A 268 -12.53 -4.16 17.40
C LEU A 268 -13.44 -5.23 16.74
N PRO A 269 -14.49 -4.83 15.99
CA PRO A 269 -15.31 -5.77 15.22
C PRO A 269 -14.50 -6.49 14.14
N ARG A 270 -13.47 -5.82 13.61
CA ARG A 270 -12.55 -6.36 12.60
C ARG A 270 -11.19 -5.66 12.64
N LYS A 271 -10.23 -6.19 11.88
CA LYS A 271 -8.94 -5.53 11.59
C LYS A 271 -9.12 -4.04 11.27
N PHE A 272 -8.23 -3.20 11.80
CA PHE A 272 -8.19 -1.77 11.53
C PHE A 272 -6.82 -1.38 10.97
N LYS A 273 -6.78 -0.60 9.90
CA LYS A 273 -5.55 -0.18 9.21
C LYS A 273 -5.37 1.32 9.31
N ILE A 274 -4.20 1.75 9.77
CA ILE A 274 -3.81 3.16 9.81
C ILE A 274 -2.67 3.40 8.82
N ALA A 275 -2.73 4.55 8.15
CA ALA A 275 -1.70 5.06 7.26
C ALA A 275 -1.32 6.48 7.71
N VAL A 276 -0.03 6.82 7.61
CA VAL A 276 0.54 8.15 7.87
C VAL A 276 1.36 8.55 6.65
N THR A 277 1.26 9.80 6.21
CA THR A 277 1.98 10.34 5.05
C THR A 277 2.16 11.85 5.15
N ILE A 278 2.92 12.45 4.22
CA ILE A 278 2.87 13.88 3.94
C ILE A 278 1.71 14.13 2.95
N ALA A 279 0.97 15.22 3.10
CA ALA A 279 -0.08 15.61 2.16
C ALA A 279 0.51 15.78 0.75
N GLY A 280 -0.02 15.01 -0.21
CA GLY A 280 0.50 14.92 -1.58
C GLY A 280 1.38 13.68 -1.86
N ASP A 281 1.81 12.93 -0.85
CA ASP A 281 2.47 11.62 -1.02
C ASP A 281 1.47 10.48 -0.77
N ASN A 282 1.18 9.68 -1.80
CA ASN A 282 0.35 8.47 -1.73
C ASN A 282 1.12 7.18 -2.05
N SER A 283 2.44 7.16 -1.85
CA SER A 283 3.27 5.94 -1.93
C SER A 283 2.72 4.78 -1.08
N ILE A 284 2.10 5.11 0.05
CA ILE A 284 1.47 4.18 1.01
C ILE A 284 0.00 3.81 0.74
N ASP A 285 -0.61 4.30 -0.36
CA ASP A 285 -1.98 3.94 -0.77
C ASP A 285 -3.03 4.25 0.31
N LEU A 286 -2.96 5.48 0.84
CA LEU A 286 -3.74 6.08 1.92
C LEU A 286 -5.22 5.69 1.84
N HIS A 287 -5.83 5.87 0.66
CA HIS A 287 -7.26 5.66 0.43
C HIS A 287 -7.76 4.23 0.67
N THR A 288 -6.87 3.24 0.80
CA THR A 288 -7.24 1.83 1.06
C THR A 288 -7.23 1.43 2.56
N ASN A 289 -7.04 2.40 3.46
CA ASN A 289 -6.92 2.23 4.91
C ASN A 289 -8.22 2.61 5.64
N ASP A 290 -8.46 2.02 6.81
CA ASP A 290 -9.61 2.40 7.65
C ASP A 290 -9.47 3.85 8.14
N MET A 291 -8.23 4.28 8.43
CA MET A 291 -7.88 5.66 8.75
C MET A 291 -6.57 6.07 8.07
N GLY A 292 -6.48 7.33 7.65
CA GLY A 292 -5.28 7.94 7.07
C GLY A 292 -4.99 9.31 7.68
N PHE A 293 -3.74 9.57 8.01
CA PHE A 293 -3.22 10.89 8.41
C PHE A 293 -2.30 11.41 7.31
N ALA A 294 -2.61 12.58 6.75
CA ALA A 294 -1.74 13.23 5.78
C ALA A 294 -1.28 14.59 6.31
N ALA A 295 -0.02 14.66 6.72
CA ALA A 295 0.57 15.81 7.40
C ALA A 295 0.68 17.03 6.49
N THR A 296 0.29 18.19 7.01
CA THR A 296 0.63 19.49 6.44
C THR A 296 1.88 20.05 7.12
N LEU A 297 2.55 20.99 6.44
CA LEU A 297 3.78 21.60 6.90
C LEU A 297 3.60 23.12 7.02
N ASP A 298 4.17 23.72 8.06
CA ASP A 298 4.29 25.16 8.20
C ASP A 298 5.35 25.75 7.24
N ALA A 299 5.48 27.08 7.25
CA ALA A 299 6.46 27.80 6.42
C ALA A 299 7.95 27.47 6.74
N ARG A 300 8.23 26.69 7.79
CA ARG A 300 9.56 26.21 8.18
C ARG A 300 9.77 24.73 7.86
N GLY A 301 8.80 24.08 7.20
CA GLY A 301 8.83 22.64 6.90
C GLY A 301 8.54 21.75 8.10
N LYS A 302 7.90 22.28 9.16
CA LYS A 302 7.53 21.52 10.37
C LYS A 302 6.07 21.10 10.32
N VAL A 303 5.76 19.89 10.82
CA VAL A 303 4.37 19.40 10.81
C VAL A 303 3.51 20.30 11.70
N ASP A 304 2.47 20.91 11.14
CA ASP A 304 1.52 21.79 11.85
C ASP A 304 0.18 21.10 12.15
N GLY A 305 -0.17 20.08 11.34
CA GLY A 305 -1.36 19.28 11.52
C GLY A 305 -1.53 18.22 10.44
N TYR A 306 -2.73 17.66 10.36
CA TYR A 306 -3.03 16.51 9.51
C TYR A 306 -4.43 16.61 8.92
N PHE A 307 -4.56 16.31 7.63
CA PHE A 307 -5.82 15.83 7.08
C PHE A 307 -6.09 14.41 7.60
N ILE A 308 -7.30 14.17 8.12
CA ILE A 308 -7.74 12.84 8.56
C ILE A 308 -8.74 12.29 7.55
N TYR A 309 -8.43 11.11 7.05
CA TYR A 309 -9.26 10.32 6.16
C TYR A 309 -9.82 9.10 6.89
N ALA A 310 -11.04 8.67 6.59
CA ALA A 310 -11.65 7.48 7.19
C ALA A 310 -12.50 6.67 6.19
N GLY A 311 -12.65 5.37 6.42
CA GLY A 311 -13.61 4.53 5.68
C GLY A 311 -13.08 3.77 4.46
N GLY A 312 -11.77 3.62 4.30
CA GLY A 312 -11.18 2.88 3.18
C GLY A 312 -11.08 1.37 3.37
N GLY A 313 -11.13 0.60 2.27
CA GLY A 313 -10.78 -0.81 2.33
C GLY A 313 -11.12 -1.67 1.11
N ALA A 314 -10.09 -2.30 0.54
CA ALA A 314 -10.18 -3.16 -0.63
C ALA A 314 -11.14 -4.38 -0.53
N GLY A 315 -11.13 -5.14 0.57
CA GLY A 315 -11.68 -6.50 0.57
C GLY A 315 -13.20 -6.61 0.33
N ARG A 316 -13.59 -7.47 -0.61
CA ARG A 316 -14.98 -7.88 -0.91
C ARG A 316 -15.10 -9.40 -1.04
N SER A 317 -16.30 -9.89 -1.30
CA SER A 317 -16.59 -11.27 -1.71
C SER A 317 -17.15 -11.31 -3.13
N HIS A 318 -16.88 -12.38 -3.88
CA HIS A 318 -17.56 -12.62 -5.16
C HIS A 318 -19.04 -12.91 -4.91
N ASN A 319 -19.89 -12.52 -5.86
CA ASN A 319 -21.34 -12.75 -5.87
C ASN A 319 -22.08 -12.23 -4.61
N ALA A 320 -21.53 -11.20 -3.96
CA ALA A 320 -22.09 -10.57 -2.76
C ALA A 320 -22.01 -9.04 -2.91
N PRO A 321 -23.01 -8.39 -3.55
CA PRO A 321 -22.95 -6.96 -3.91
C PRO A 321 -22.87 -6.03 -2.70
N HIS A 322 -23.43 -6.43 -1.54
CA HIS A 322 -23.25 -5.76 -0.25
C HIS A 322 -21.79 -5.79 0.28
N THR A 323 -20.83 -6.30 -0.50
CA THR A 323 -19.39 -6.20 -0.21
C THR A 323 -18.65 -5.59 -1.40
N PHE A 324 -18.10 -4.40 -1.20
CA PHE A 324 -17.52 -3.55 -2.27
C PHE A 324 -16.20 -2.91 -1.80
N PRO A 325 -15.19 -2.70 -2.65
CA PRO A 325 -14.06 -1.85 -2.30
C PRO A 325 -14.54 -0.42 -2.05
N ARG A 326 -13.86 0.33 -1.18
CA ARG A 326 -14.18 1.74 -0.90
C ARG A 326 -12.90 2.53 -0.68
N HIS A 327 -12.89 3.79 -1.13
CA HIS A 327 -11.88 4.77 -0.70
C HIS A 327 -12.26 5.36 0.66
N SER A 328 -11.27 5.92 1.36
CA SER A 328 -11.52 6.75 2.54
C SER A 328 -11.88 8.17 2.13
N ASP A 329 -12.86 8.76 2.82
CA ASP A 329 -13.28 10.14 2.66
C ASP A 329 -12.43 11.06 3.54
N LEU A 330 -12.31 12.32 3.15
CA LEU A 330 -11.72 13.35 3.99
C LEU A 330 -12.72 13.78 5.08
N LEU A 331 -12.41 13.51 6.35
CA LEU A 331 -13.19 14.04 7.47
C LEU A 331 -12.92 15.55 7.64
N GLY A 332 -11.65 15.94 7.52
CA GLY A 332 -11.19 17.33 7.54
C GLY A 332 -9.76 17.44 8.07
N TRP A 333 -9.34 18.64 8.48
CA TRP A 333 -8.01 18.91 9.02
C TRP A 333 -8.04 19.15 10.54
N VAL A 334 -6.99 18.72 11.24
CA VAL A 334 -6.78 18.96 12.68
C VAL A 334 -5.33 19.38 12.96
N SER A 335 -5.10 20.05 14.08
CA SER A 335 -3.76 20.41 14.57
C SER A 335 -2.93 19.16 14.91
N LYS A 336 -1.60 19.31 14.93
CA LYS A 336 -0.66 18.23 15.33
C LYS A 336 -1.00 17.67 16.72
N ASP A 337 -1.32 18.53 17.67
CA ASP A 337 -1.56 18.17 19.07
C ASP A 337 -2.90 17.45 19.30
N ASP A 338 -3.89 17.66 18.42
CA ASP A 338 -5.19 16.99 18.50
C ASP A 338 -5.24 15.69 17.67
N ALA A 339 -4.30 15.47 16.75
CA ALA A 339 -4.34 14.37 15.78
C ALA A 339 -4.48 12.98 16.41
N LEU A 340 -3.76 12.68 17.50
CA LEU A 340 -3.88 11.39 18.20
C LEU A 340 -5.27 11.21 18.84
N LYS A 341 -5.86 12.27 19.41
CA LYS A 341 -7.18 12.25 20.04
C LYS A 341 -8.30 12.00 19.02
N PHE A 342 -8.24 12.69 17.88
CA PHE A 342 -9.13 12.40 16.75
C PHE A 342 -8.93 10.97 16.22
N GLY A 343 -7.69 10.48 16.18
CA GLY A 343 -7.38 9.09 15.83
C GLY A 343 -8.04 8.07 16.75
N GLU A 344 -7.97 8.28 18.06
CA GLU A 344 -8.64 7.42 19.05
C GLU A 344 -10.16 7.51 18.94
N ALA A 345 -10.70 8.70 18.72
CA ALA A 345 -12.14 8.88 18.48
C ALA A 345 -12.59 8.07 17.24
N VAL A 346 -11.89 8.12 16.10
CA VAL A 346 -12.20 7.30 14.91
C VAL A 346 -12.16 5.80 15.22
N VAL A 347 -11.13 5.32 15.94
CA VAL A 347 -11.00 3.91 16.30
C VAL A 347 -12.10 3.45 17.27
N THR A 348 -12.47 4.30 18.23
CA THR A 348 -13.49 3.97 19.24
C THR A 348 -14.92 4.12 18.71
N VAL A 349 -15.21 5.02 17.76
CA VAL A 349 -16.48 5.01 16.99
C VAL A 349 -16.64 3.68 16.26
N GLN A 350 -15.58 3.17 15.61
CA GLN A 350 -15.60 1.84 14.98
C GLN A 350 -15.73 0.70 16.00
N ARG A 351 -15.18 0.83 17.21
CA ARG A 351 -15.36 -0.15 18.30
C ARG A 351 -16.82 -0.24 18.73
N ASP A 352 -17.45 0.91 18.96
CA ASP A 352 -18.75 0.99 19.64
C ASP A 352 -19.91 0.75 18.67
N TYR A 353 -19.82 1.27 17.44
CA TYR A 353 -20.92 1.21 16.46
C TYR A 353 -20.69 0.22 15.30
N GLY A 354 -19.46 -0.25 15.07
CA GLY A 354 -19.17 -1.15 13.95
C GLY A 354 -19.84 -2.53 14.11
N GLY A 355 -20.51 -3.01 13.06
CA GLY A 355 -21.29 -4.26 13.09
C GLY A 355 -20.49 -5.49 13.51
N ARG A 356 -21.04 -6.29 14.45
CA ARG A 356 -20.38 -7.47 15.06
C ARG A 356 -21.04 -8.82 14.74
N SER A 357 -22.18 -8.80 14.06
CA SER A 357 -22.97 -9.99 13.67
C SER A 357 -22.41 -10.65 12.41
N ASP A 358 -22.30 -9.91 11.30
CA ASP A 358 -21.62 -10.37 10.09
C ASP A 358 -20.21 -9.78 9.95
N ARG A 359 -19.22 -10.67 9.91
CA ARG A 359 -17.80 -10.32 9.76
C ARG A 359 -17.40 -9.88 8.35
N LYS A 360 -18.26 -10.09 7.33
CA LYS A 360 -18.05 -9.52 5.99
C LYS A 360 -18.40 -8.02 5.97
N HIS A 361 -19.36 -7.58 6.81
CA HIS A 361 -19.78 -6.18 6.99
C HIS A 361 -19.09 -5.44 8.17
N ALA A 362 -18.23 -6.10 8.94
CA ALA A 362 -17.65 -5.57 10.19
C ALA A 362 -16.51 -4.53 10.07
N ARG A 363 -16.32 -3.88 8.90
CA ARG A 363 -15.23 -2.90 8.67
C ARG A 363 -15.78 -1.47 8.65
N LEU A 364 -14.95 -0.50 9.05
CA LEU A 364 -15.33 0.92 9.14
C LEU A 364 -15.95 1.47 7.84
N LYS A 365 -15.44 1.05 6.68
CA LYS A 365 -16.01 1.41 5.37
C LYS A 365 -17.51 1.13 5.21
N TYR A 366 -18.05 0.14 5.92
CA TYR A 366 -19.46 -0.21 5.88
C TYR A 366 -20.25 0.62 6.89
N LEU A 367 -19.75 0.77 8.13
CA LEU A 367 -20.33 1.70 9.10
C LEU A 367 -20.51 3.11 8.52
N MET A 368 -19.52 3.62 7.78
CA MET A 368 -19.61 4.92 7.08
C MET A 368 -20.50 4.91 5.84
N ALA A 369 -20.74 3.76 5.20
CA ALA A 369 -21.69 3.64 4.10
C ALA A 369 -23.14 3.55 4.60
N ASP A 370 -23.37 2.85 5.72
CA ASP A 370 -24.68 2.64 6.35
C ASP A 370 -25.17 3.93 7.04
N MET A 371 -24.29 4.61 7.77
CA MET A 371 -24.63 5.78 8.60
C MET A 371 -24.35 7.14 7.94
N GLY A 372 -23.57 7.16 6.85
CA GLY A 372 -23.13 8.38 6.19
C GLY A 372 -21.90 9.05 6.83
N MET A 373 -21.22 9.88 6.03
CA MET A 373 -19.97 10.54 6.42
C MET A 373 -20.18 11.68 7.43
N GLU A 374 -21.31 12.40 7.36
CA GLU A 374 -21.63 13.49 8.28
C GLU A 374 -21.86 12.99 9.71
N TRP A 375 -22.72 11.98 9.89
CA TRP A 375 -22.90 11.30 11.18
C TRP A 375 -21.57 10.80 11.74
N PHE A 376 -20.73 10.19 10.90
CA PHE A 376 -19.44 9.68 11.34
C PHE A 376 -18.51 10.80 11.82
N ARG A 377 -18.48 11.94 11.10
CA ARG A 377 -17.75 13.14 11.51
C ARG A 377 -18.24 13.62 12.88
N GLU A 378 -19.56 13.78 13.06
CA GLU A 378 -20.15 14.24 14.32
C GLU A 378 -19.82 13.33 15.50
N GLN A 379 -19.88 12.01 15.33
CA GLN A 379 -19.50 11.06 16.39
C GLN A 379 -18.03 11.17 16.81
N VAL A 380 -17.15 11.52 15.89
CA VAL A 380 -15.73 11.77 16.17
C VAL A 380 -15.56 13.12 16.87
N GLU A 381 -16.19 14.19 16.36
CA GLU A 381 -16.13 15.54 16.95
C GLU A 381 -16.67 15.58 18.39
N GLN A 382 -17.79 14.89 18.65
CA GLN A 382 -18.41 14.79 19.98
C GLN A 382 -17.48 14.14 21.01
N ARG A 383 -16.71 13.11 20.63
CA ARG A 383 -15.75 12.43 21.52
C ARG A 383 -14.53 13.28 21.85
N VAL A 384 -14.11 14.16 20.94
CA VAL A 384 -12.94 15.04 21.15
C VAL A 384 -13.35 16.38 21.77
N GLY A 385 -14.61 16.79 21.64
CA GLY A 385 -15.09 18.12 22.02
C GLY A 385 -14.59 19.23 21.09
N LYS A 386 -14.18 18.87 19.85
CA LYS A 386 -13.60 19.79 18.86
C LYS A 386 -14.08 19.41 17.46
N LYS A 387 -14.26 20.43 16.60
CA LYS A 387 -14.61 20.24 15.19
C LYS A 387 -13.39 20.05 14.30
N PHE A 388 -13.56 19.33 13.19
CA PHE A 388 -12.62 19.35 12.08
C PHE A 388 -12.60 20.73 11.41
N GLN A 389 -11.44 21.14 10.90
CA GLN A 389 -11.28 22.36 10.11
C GLN A 389 -11.38 22.03 8.61
N ALA A 390 -12.02 22.92 7.84
CA ALA A 390 -12.03 22.82 6.39
C ALA A 390 -10.69 23.32 5.81
N LYS A 391 -9.98 22.44 5.10
CA LYS A 391 -8.81 22.75 4.26
C LYS A 391 -8.85 21.83 3.03
N THR A 392 -8.16 22.20 1.96
CA THR A 392 -8.08 21.39 0.72
C THR A 392 -6.74 20.66 0.65
N PRO A 393 -6.72 19.32 0.46
CA PRO A 393 -5.48 18.58 0.25
C PRO A 393 -4.85 18.92 -1.12
N PRO A 394 -3.52 18.85 -1.26
CA PRO A 394 -2.84 18.99 -2.55
C PRO A 394 -3.05 17.75 -3.44
N GLU A 395 -2.61 17.84 -4.70
CA GLU A 395 -2.58 16.70 -5.61
C GLU A 395 -1.65 15.57 -5.10
N TRP A 396 -2.06 14.33 -5.35
CA TRP A 396 -1.34 13.13 -4.91
C TRP A 396 -0.35 12.62 -5.95
N GLN A 397 0.85 12.26 -5.49
CA GLN A 397 1.89 11.59 -6.26
C GLN A 397 2.18 10.23 -5.62
N ALA A 398 2.65 9.25 -6.40
CA ALA A 398 3.01 7.93 -5.88
C ALA A 398 4.38 7.50 -6.39
N ASN A 399 5.42 7.88 -5.65
CA ASN A 399 6.81 7.59 -6.00
C ASN A 399 7.20 6.17 -5.57
N ASN A 400 7.83 5.42 -6.49
CA ASN A 400 8.68 4.30 -6.11
C ASN A 400 10.12 4.83 -5.96
N PHE A 401 10.81 4.42 -4.90
CA PHE A 401 12.14 4.93 -4.56
C PHE A 401 13.24 3.92 -4.91
N LEU A 402 13.13 3.30 -6.08
CA LEU A 402 14.08 2.29 -6.54
C LEU A 402 15.40 2.93 -7.02
N GLY A 403 16.50 2.19 -6.88
CA GLY A 403 17.84 2.66 -7.22
C GLY A 403 18.46 3.62 -6.21
N TRP A 404 19.53 4.31 -6.64
CA TRP A 404 20.31 5.21 -5.81
C TRP A 404 19.64 6.57 -5.63
N ASN A 405 19.32 6.91 -4.38
CA ASN A 405 18.71 8.17 -3.97
C ASN A 405 19.67 8.91 -3.03
N LYS A 406 19.96 10.19 -3.26
CA LYS A 406 20.85 10.98 -2.39
C LYS A 406 20.06 11.56 -1.22
N GLN A 407 20.56 11.35 0.00
CA GLN A 407 19.96 11.85 1.23
C GLN A 407 20.48 13.24 1.59
N GLN A 408 19.70 14.04 2.31
CA GLN A 408 20.10 15.39 2.74
C GLN A 408 21.34 15.41 3.65
N ASN A 409 21.58 14.33 4.39
CA ASN A 409 22.78 14.13 5.22
C ASN A 409 24.05 13.79 4.41
N GLY A 410 24.00 13.81 3.07
CA GLY A 410 25.11 13.50 2.17
C GLY A 410 25.32 12.01 1.89
N LYS A 411 24.63 11.12 2.62
CA LYS A 411 24.62 9.68 2.35
C LYS A 411 23.67 9.33 1.21
N TRP A 412 23.51 8.04 0.95
CA TRP A 412 22.69 7.49 -0.12
C TRP A 412 21.82 6.34 0.40
N ALA A 413 20.63 6.22 -0.16
CA ALA A 413 19.76 5.07 -0.01
C ALA A 413 19.67 4.30 -1.33
N LEU A 414 19.63 2.96 -1.26
CA LEU A 414 19.45 2.08 -2.41
C LEU A 414 18.11 1.35 -2.28
N GLY A 415 17.13 1.71 -3.11
CA GLY A 415 15.92 0.91 -3.28
C GLY A 415 16.20 -0.33 -4.12
N VAL A 416 16.15 -1.49 -3.48
CA VAL A 416 16.35 -2.81 -4.08
C VAL A 416 14.99 -3.37 -4.49
N HIS A 417 14.82 -3.62 -5.79
CA HIS A 417 13.61 -4.22 -6.31
C HIS A 417 13.51 -5.70 -5.88
N VAL A 418 12.36 -6.10 -5.34
CA VAL A 418 12.09 -7.48 -4.92
C VAL A 418 10.81 -7.96 -5.59
N LEU A 419 10.92 -8.87 -6.57
CA LEU A 419 9.77 -9.39 -7.29
C LEU A 419 8.75 -10.02 -6.33
N ALA A 420 7.54 -9.44 -6.29
CA ALA A 420 6.49 -9.79 -5.33
C ALA A 420 6.94 -9.82 -3.86
N GLY A 421 7.97 -9.04 -3.48
CA GLY A 421 8.51 -9.01 -2.12
C GLY A 421 9.04 -10.33 -1.56
N ARG A 422 9.35 -11.32 -2.40
CA ARG A 422 9.94 -12.59 -1.96
C ARG A 422 11.47 -12.50 -1.93
N ILE A 423 12.03 -12.42 -0.73
CA ILE A 423 13.47 -12.57 -0.48
C ILE A 423 13.74 -14.05 -0.19
N GLN A 424 14.34 -14.75 -1.16
CA GLN A 424 14.68 -16.16 -1.06
C GLN A 424 15.81 -16.49 -2.03
N ASP A 425 16.82 -17.21 -1.55
CA ASP A 425 17.91 -17.71 -2.40
C ASP A 425 17.42 -18.85 -3.31
N LYS A 426 17.89 -18.85 -4.56
CA LYS A 426 17.63 -19.88 -5.57
C LYS A 426 18.94 -20.20 -6.31
N PRO A 427 19.07 -21.36 -6.98
CA PRO A 427 20.23 -21.66 -7.81
C PRO A 427 20.49 -20.54 -8.82
N GLY A 428 21.66 -19.89 -8.73
CA GLY A 428 22.05 -18.78 -9.60
C GLY A 428 21.45 -17.41 -9.25
N TYR A 429 20.75 -17.25 -8.11
CA TYR A 429 20.18 -15.97 -7.67
C TYR A 429 20.05 -15.92 -6.15
N PHE A 430 20.98 -15.26 -5.46
CA PHE A 430 21.13 -15.35 -4.00
C PHE A 430 20.77 -14.03 -3.29
N ILE A 431 19.55 -13.52 -3.52
CA ILE A 431 19.10 -12.22 -2.99
C ILE A 431 19.04 -12.13 -1.47
N ARG A 432 18.69 -13.21 -0.77
CA ARG A 432 18.64 -13.18 0.70
C ARG A 432 20.06 -13.05 1.25
N SER A 433 20.98 -13.89 0.79
CA SER A 433 22.39 -13.84 1.18
C SER A 433 23.03 -12.48 0.83
N ALA A 434 22.73 -11.92 -0.35
CA ALA A 434 23.20 -10.60 -0.75
C ALA A 434 22.75 -9.50 0.22
N ILE A 435 21.45 -9.39 0.49
CA ILE A 435 20.90 -8.36 1.39
C ILE A 435 21.44 -8.57 2.81
N ARG A 436 21.46 -9.82 3.30
CA ARG A 436 21.91 -10.18 4.65
C ARG A 436 23.38 -9.85 4.89
N GLU A 437 24.26 -10.09 3.92
CA GLU A 437 25.67 -9.74 4.05
C GLU A 437 25.89 -8.22 3.91
N ILE A 438 25.23 -7.56 2.97
CA ILE A 438 25.35 -6.10 2.77
C ILE A 438 24.87 -5.33 4.01
N VAL A 439 23.71 -5.70 4.58
CA VAL A 439 23.17 -5.10 5.81
C VAL A 439 24.14 -5.25 6.99
N ASP A 440 24.78 -6.42 7.14
CA ASP A 440 25.69 -6.67 8.26
C ASP A 440 27.07 -6.01 8.07
N LYS A 441 27.64 -6.11 6.86
CA LYS A 441 28.96 -5.59 6.50
C LYS A 441 29.02 -4.07 6.53
N TYR A 442 28.01 -3.40 5.98
CA TYR A 442 27.94 -1.94 5.92
C TYR A 442 27.09 -1.31 7.02
N ARG A 443 26.51 -2.14 7.92
CA ARG A 443 25.69 -1.73 9.08
C ARG A 443 24.49 -0.85 8.69
N LEU A 444 23.82 -1.22 7.60
CA LEU A 444 22.75 -0.44 6.98
C LEU A 444 21.38 -0.76 7.61
N PRO A 445 20.67 0.20 8.23
CA PRO A 445 19.27 0.00 8.56
C PRO A 445 18.44 -0.12 7.28
N VAL A 446 17.29 -0.78 7.37
CA VAL A 446 16.42 -1.02 6.21
C VAL A 446 15.04 -0.39 6.38
N LEU A 447 14.46 0.04 5.28
CA LEU A 447 13.10 0.58 5.19
C LEU A 447 12.30 -0.27 4.22
N LEU A 448 11.12 -0.74 4.64
CA LEU A 448 10.24 -1.60 3.86
C LEU A 448 9.25 -0.77 3.03
N SER A 449 9.12 -1.07 1.74
CA SER A 449 8.19 -0.40 0.82
C SER A 449 6.78 -1.00 0.90
N PRO A 450 5.70 -0.17 0.84
CA PRO A 450 4.33 -0.65 0.65
C PRO A 450 4.13 -1.29 -0.74
N ASP A 451 5.00 -1.03 -1.72
CA ASP A 451 5.00 -1.69 -3.03
C ASP A 451 5.83 -3.00 -3.05
N GLN A 452 6.24 -3.48 -1.86
CA GLN A 452 6.88 -4.78 -1.59
C GLN A 452 8.39 -4.86 -1.85
N ASP A 453 9.07 -3.74 -2.05
CA ASP A 453 10.53 -3.63 -2.14
C ASP A 453 11.20 -3.34 -0.78
N ILE A 454 12.55 -3.33 -0.74
CA ILE A 454 13.36 -2.98 0.43
C ILE A 454 14.37 -1.88 0.08
N ILE A 455 14.53 -0.90 0.97
CA ILE A 455 15.48 0.19 0.81
C ILE A 455 16.60 0.01 1.84
N LEU A 456 17.85 -0.06 1.36
CA LEU A 456 19.05 0.00 2.19
C LEU A 456 19.37 1.47 2.45
N CYS A 457 19.30 1.91 3.70
CA CYS A 457 19.48 3.31 4.08
C CYS A 457 20.93 3.62 4.48
N ASP A 458 21.31 4.90 4.47
CA ASP A 458 22.54 5.40 5.10
C ASP A 458 23.87 4.86 4.53
N VAL A 459 23.89 4.49 3.25
CA VAL A 459 25.11 4.07 2.54
C VAL A 459 26.02 5.28 2.31
N ASN A 460 27.31 5.18 2.65
CA ASN A 460 28.26 6.25 2.35
C ASN A 460 28.54 6.30 0.84
N GLU A 461 28.76 7.50 0.29
CA GLU A 461 28.99 7.69 -1.15
C GLU A 461 30.16 6.83 -1.70
N LYS A 462 31.23 6.66 -0.91
CA LYS A 462 32.39 5.81 -1.23
C LYS A 462 32.09 4.30 -1.31
N ASP A 463 31.02 3.84 -0.66
CA ASP A 463 30.71 2.42 -0.52
C ASP A 463 29.73 1.93 -1.62
N LYS A 464 29.14 2.83 -2.41
CA LYS A 464 28.14 2.53 -3.45
C LYS A 464 28.58 1.46 -4.44
N ASP A 465 29.78 1.61 -5.01
CA ASP A 465 30.33 0.66 -5.98
C ASP A 465 30.65 -0.70 -5.34
N ALA A 466 31.03 -0.70 -4.06
CA ALA A 466 31.28 -1.93 -3.32
C ALA A 466 29.97 -2.68 -3.05
N VAL A 467 28.91 -1.98 -2.61
CA VAL A 467 27.55 -2.55 -2.45
C VAL A 467 27.03 -3.15 -3.77
N MET A 468 27.23 -2.47 -4.91
CA MET A 468 26.84 -3.03 -6.21
C MET A 468 27.65 -4.28 -6.58
N LYS A 469 28.95 -4.34 -6.27
CA LYS A 469 29.80 -5.52 -6.46
C LYS A 469 29.38 -6.70 -5.57
N GLU A 470 28.88 -6.45 -4.35
CA GLU A 470 28.34 -7.52 -3.51
C GLU A 470 27.10 -8.15 -4.13
N PHE A 471 26.14 -7.34 -4.62
CA PHE A 471 24.99 -7.88 -5.35
C PHE A 471 25.41 -8.71 -6.58
N GLN A 472 26.41 -8.24 -7.34
CA GLN A 472 26.97 -8.99 -8.48
C GLN A 472 27.61 -10.32 -8.06
N ARG A 473 28.35 -10.36 -6.94
CA ARG A 473 28.96 -11.58 -6.37
C ARG A 473 27.91 -12.65 -6.03
N PHE A 474 26.70 -12.23 -5.68
CA PHE A 474 25.55 -13.10 -5.40
C PHE A 474 24.62 -13.33 -6.61
N HIS A 475 25.03 -12.91 -7.82
CA HIS A 475 24.25 -13.01 -9.06
C HIS A 475 22.89 -12.27 -9.00
N VAL A 476 22.84 -11.15 -8.29
CA VAL A 476 21.63 -10.34 -8.09
C VAL A 476 21.79 -9.00 -8.80
N ASN A 477 20.77 -8.59 -9.56
CA ASN A 477 20.60 -7.20 -9.95
C ASN A 477 19.59 -6.54 -8.97
N PRO A 478 19.97 -5.52 -8.18
CA PRO A 478 19.07 -4.85 -7.26
C PRO A 478 18.10 -3.88 -7.98
N MET A 479 18.30 -3.60 -9.27
CA MET A 479 17.46 -2.70 -10.06
C MET A 479 16.23 -3.44 -10.63
N SER A 480 15.14 -2.69 -10.84
CA SER A 480 13.96 -3.20 -11.54
C SER A 480 14.29 -3.57 -13.01
N PRO A 481 13.85 -4.73 -13.53
CA PRO A 481 14.11 -5.15 -14.91
C PRO A 481 13.50 -4.23 -15.99
N ALA A 482 12.39 -3.57 -15.68
CA ALA A 482 11.73 -2.56 -16.53
C ALA A 482 10.67 -1.80 -15.71
N LYS A 483 10.21 -0.64 -16.21
CA LYS A 483 9.13 0.16 -15.61
C LYS A 483 7.89 -0.66 -15.23
N ALA A 484 7.54 -1.66 -16.04
CA ALA A 484 6.43 -2.59 -15.77
C ALA A 484 6.54 -3.34 -14.42
N TYR A 485 7.75 -3.56 -13.91
CA TYR A 485 7.98 -4.29 -12.64
C TYR A 485 7.97 -3.37 -11.42
N GLU A 486 8.31 -2.08 -11.57
CA GLU A 486 8.59 -1.17 -10.44
C GLU A 486 7.44 -0.98 -9.46
N ARG A 487 6.19 -1.15 -9.92
CA ARG A 487 4.98 -1.04 -9.08
C ARG A 487 4.01 -2.20 -9.29
N SER A 488 4.53 -3.30 -9.85
CA SER A 488 3.79 -4.54 -10.02
C SER A 488 3.79 -5.34 -8.73
N MET A 489 2.61 -5.62 -8.19
CA MET A 489 2.46 -6.36 -6.93
C MET A 489 1.61 -7.62 -7.05
N ALA A 490 1.93 -8.60 -6.21
CA ALA A 490 1.09 -9.77 -5.97
C ALA A 490 0.89 -10.03 -4.48
N CYS A 491 -0.19 -10.73 -4.13
CA CYS A 491 -0.32 -11.31 -2.79
C CYS A 491 0.23 -12.75 -2.79
N VAL A 492 0.55 -13.30 -1.61
CA VAL A 492 1.09 -14.67 -1.50
C VAL A 492 0.23 -15.70 -2.24
N ALA A 493 -1.10 -15.66 -2.03
CA ALA A 493 -2.04 -16.66 -2.56
C ALA A 493 -1.58 -18.11 -2.25
N LEU A 494 -1.59 -18.99 -3.25
CA LEU A 494 -1.15 -20.39 -3.11
C LEU A 494 0.39 -20.48 -2.91
N PRO A 495 0.89 -21.51 -2.23
CA PRO A 495 0.14 -22.60 -1.60
C PRO A 495 -0.39 -22.28 -0.19
N THR A 496 0.17 -21.29 0.52
CA THR A 496 -0.03 -21.19 1.97
C THR A 496 -1.30 -20.42 2.39
N CYS A 497 -1.87 -19.57 1.53
CA CYS A 497 -3.09 -18.85 1.88
C CYS A 497 -4.32 -19.76 1.78
N GLY A 498 -4.96 -20.07 2.91
CA GLY A 498 -6.21 -20.84 2.96
C GLY A 498 -7.43 -20.19 2.30
N LEU A 499 -7.32 -18.94 1.82
CA LEU A 499 -8.38 -18.21 1.11
C LEU A 499 -8.12 -18.04 -0.40
N ALA A 500 -6.97 -18.53 -0.91
CA ALA A 500 -6.63 -18.39 -2.32
C ALA A 500 -7.48 -19.32 -3.19
N ILE A 501 -8.00 -18.76 -4.28
CA ILE A 501 -8.75 -19.46 -5.34
C ILE A 501 -7.82 -19.74 -6.53
N SER A 502 -7.04 -18.73 -6.91
CA SER A 502 -6.11 -18.74 -8.04
C SER A 502 -4.70 -18.32 -7.60
N GLU A 503 -3.72 -18.45 -8.49
CA GLU A 503 -2.34 -17.99 -8.26
C GLU A 503 -2.24 -16.46 -8.13
N SER A 504 -1.08 -15.98 -7.64
CA SER A 504 -0.80 -14.54 -7.59
C SER A 504 0.71 -14.28 -7.57
N GLU A 505 1.40 -14.58 -6.46
CA GLU A 505 2.84 -14.35 -6.31
C GLU A 505 3.65 -15.10 -7.36
N ARG A 506 3.34 -16.39 -7.57
CA ARG A 506 4.10 -17.29 -8.43
C ARG A 506 4.03 -16.93 -9.92
N ILE A 507 2.99 -16.23 -10.35
CA ILE A 507 2.76 -15.85 -11.75
C ILE A 507 3.05 -14.37 -12.05
N LEU A 508 3.47 -13.56 -11.05
CA LEU A 508 3.67 -12.13 -11.24
C LEU A 508 4.80 -11.83 -12.25
N GLY A 509 5.90 -12.59 -12.17
CA GLY A 509 7.05 -12.43 -13.07
C GLY A 509 6.65 -12.57 -14.54
N ASP A 510 5.97 -13.66 -14.88
CA ASP A 510 5.51 -13.98 -16.23
C ASP A 510 4.43 -13.00 -16.71
N THR A 511 3.44 -12.70 -15.87
CA THR A 511 2.37 -11.74 -16.19
C THR A 511 2.95 -10.36 -16.52
N THR A 512 3.95 -9.91 -15.74
CA THR A 512 4.63 -8.63 -15.94
C THR A 512 5.56 -8.67 -17.17
N ALA A 513 6.19 -9.82 -17.46
CA ALA A 513 6.99 -10.00 -18.66
C ALA A 513 6.14 -9.87 -19.93
N ILE A 514 4.98 -10.54 -19.96
CA ILE A 514 4.01 -10.46 -21.06
C ILE A 514 3.51 -9.02 -21.23
N MET A 515 3.13 -8.35 -20.13
CA MET A 515 2.71 -6.94 -20.16
C MET A 515 3.81 -6.04 -20.74
N ASN A 516 5.07 -6.21 -20.30
CA ASN A 516 6.21 -5.45 -20.80
C ASN A 516 6.49 -5.70 -22.28
N GLN A 517 6.32 -6.92 -22.77
CA GLN A 517 6.45 -7.24 -24.21
C GLN A 517 5.36 -6.54 -25.03
N ALA A 518 4.10 -6.59 -24.59
CA ALA A 518 2.99 -5.92 -25.26
C ALA A 518 3.20 -4.38 -25.30
N LEU A 519 3.66 -3.77 -24.20
CA LEU A 519 4.02 -2.35 -24.17
C LEU A 519 5.16 -1.98 -25.13
N LYS A 520 6.17 -2.85 -25.27
CA LYS A 520 7.28 -2.64 -26.23
C LYS A 520 6.79 -2.63 -27.68
N LYS A 521 5.85 -3.50 -28.06
CA LYS A 521 5.27 -3.54 -29.43
C LYS A 521 4.67 -2.21 -29.86
N VAL A 522 4.07 -1.46 -28.92
CA VAL A 522 3.44 -0.14 -29.18
C VAL A 522 4.31 1.05 -28.77
N GLY A 523 5.53 0.81 -28.27
CA GLY A 523 6.46 1.85 -27.82
C GLY A 523 5.98 2.63 -26.59
N LEU A 524 5.34 1.96 -25.62
CA LEU A 524 4.83 2.56 -24.37
C LEU A 524 5.46 1.95 -23.10
N GLN A 525 6.56 1.20 -23.24
CA GLN A 525 7.24 0.53 -22.12
C GLN A 525 7.74 1.46 -21.01
N GLN A 526 7.94 2.76 -21.29
CA GLN A 526 8.31 3.76 -20.28
C GLN A 526 7.11 4.34 -19.50
N LYS A 527 5.88 4.00 -19.90
CA LYS A 527 4.62 4.46 -19.29
C LYS A 527 3.81 3.27 -18.76
N ALA A 528 4.48 2.22 -18.32
CA ALA A 528 3.83 0.95 -17.95
C ALA A 528 2.80 1.15 -16.81
N PRO A 529 1.59 0.59 -16.93
CA PRO A 529 0.55 0.76 -15.92
C PRO A 529 0.88 0.04 -14.61
N VAL A 530 0.34 0.56 -13.50
CA VAL A 530 0.32 -0.13 -12.21
C VAL A 530 -0.52 -1.41 -12.31
N LEU A 531 0.16 -2.56 -12.29
CA LEU A 531 -0.42 -3.90 -12.35
C LEU A 531 -0.51 -4.54 -10.95
N ARG A 532 -1.66 -5.07 -10.56
CA ARG A 532 -1.84 -5.71 -9.25
C ARG A 532 -2.61 -7.02 -9.31
N LEU A 533 -1.99 -8.10 -8.83
CA LEU A 533 -2.54 -9.45 -8.81
C LEU A 533 -2.99 -9.86 -7.40
N THR A 534 -4.14 -10.52 -7.29
CA THR A 534 -4.56 -11.20 -6.06
C THR A 534 -5.24 -12.52 -6.36
N GLY A 535 -4.99 -13.56 -5.56
CA GLY A 535 -5.59 -14.88 -5.77
C GLY A 535 -7.03 -15.04 -5.27
N CYS A 536 -7.66 -13.99 -4.74
CA CYS A 536 -9.03 -13.98 -4.18
C CYS A 536 -9.50 -12.52 -3.93
N PRO A 537 -10.81 -12.25 -3.71
CA PRO A 537 -11.38 -10.89 -3.66
C PRO A 537 -11.09 -10.11 -2.36
N ASN A 538 -10.27 -10.68 -1.45
CA ASN A 538 -9.84 -10.01 -0.22
C ASN A 538 -8.95 -8.78 -0.48
N GLY A 539 -8.39 -8.63 -1.68
CA GLY A 539 -7.65 -7.43 -2.08
C GLY A 539 -6.32 -7.20 -1.37
N CYS A 540 -5.60 -8.27 -0.99
CA CYS A 540 -4.36 -8.18 -0.21
C CYS A 540 -3.22 -7.40 -0.91
N ALA A 541 -3.19 -7.38 -2.24
CA ALA A 541 -2.25 -6.58 -3.03
C ALA A 541 -2.86 -5.25 -3.53
N ARG A 542 -3.94 -4.77 -2.88
CA ARG A 542 -4.64 -3.51 -3.20
C ARG A 542 -5.09 -3.43 -4.69
N PRO A 543 -5.73 -4.48 -5.27
CA PRO A 543 -6.01 -4.54 -6.69
C PRO A 543 -7.00 -3.48 -7.16
N TYR A 544 -7.93 -3.04 -6.31
CA TYR A 544 -9.04 -2.17 -6.70
C TYR A 544 -8.69 -0.70 -6.92
N THR A 545 -7.40 -0.33 -6.79
CA THR A 545 -6.87 1.02 -7.10
C THR A 545 -5.81 0.97 -8.20
N ALA A 546 -5.62 -0.20 -8.83
CA ALA A 546 -4.66 -0.40 -9.92
C ALA A 546 -5.21 0.10 -11.26
N GLU A 547 -4.31 0.55 -12.14
CA GLU A 547 -4.62 0.81 -13.55
C GLU A 547 -5.03 -0.48 -14.29
N ILE A 548 -4.40 -1.61 -13.95
CA ILE A 548 -4.81 -2.96 -14.35
C ILE A 548 -4.73 -3.90 -13.13
N ALA A 549 -5.77 -4.70 -12.89
CA ALA A 549 -5.75 -5.71 -11.83
C ALA A 549 -6.36 -7.04 -12.24
N PHE A 550 -5.86 -8.12 -11.64
CA PHE A 550 -6.38 -9.47 -11.75
C PHE A 550 -6.73 -10.01 -10.36
N VAL A 551 -7.97 -10.45 -10.19
CA VAL A 551 -8.52 -10.94 -8.92
C VAL A 551 -9.05 -12.36 -9.13
N GLY A 552 -8.40 -13.35 -8.52
CA GLY A 552 -8.67 -14.77 -8.72
C GLY A 552 -10.13 -15.14 -8.43
N GLN A 553 -10.80 -15.67 -9.45
CA GLN A 553 -12.23 -15.95 -9.53
C GLN A 553 -12.52 -17.46 -9.48
N MET A 554 -11.73 -18.25 -10.21
CA MET A 554 -11.85 -19.72 -10.24
C MET A 554 -10.46 -20.37 -10.28
N PRO A 555 -10.32 -21.58 -9.71
CA PRO A 555 -9.06 -22.33 -9.72
C PRO A 555 -8.67 -22.77 -11.14
N ALA A 556 -7.43 -23.25 -11.26
CA ALA A 556 -6.91 -23.87 -12.47
C ALA A 556 -7.64 -25.16 -12.84
N ASP A 557 -7.93 -25.31 -14.14
CA ASP A 557 -8.44 -26.51 -14.81
C ASP A 557 -7.55 -26.89 -16.01
N ASP A 558 -7.85 -28.01 -16.67
CA ASP A 558 -7.04 -28.56 -17.77
C ASP A 558 -6.91 -27.63 -18.99
N LYS A 559 -7.87 -26.71 -19.17
CA LYS A 559 -7.87 -25.72 -20.26
C LYS A 559 -7.12 -24.45 -19.86
N ASN A 560 -7.08 -24.14 -18.56
CA ASN A 560 -6.49 -22.93 -18.00
C ASN A 560 -5.71 -23.25 -16.72
N PRO A 561 -4.45 -23.74 -16.86
CA PRO A 561 -3.63 -24.17 -15.72
C PRO A 561 -3.22 -23.03 -14.76
N GLY A 562 -3.37 -21.76 -15.15
CA GLY A 562 -3.20 -20.60 -14.25
C GLY A 562 -4.50 -20.11 -13.59
N GLY A 563 -5.65 -20.73 -13.90
CA GLY A 563 -6.98 -20.35 -13.41
C GLY A 563 -7.62 -19.17 -14.13
N TYR A 564 -8.68 -18.64 -13.51
CA TYR A 564 -9.48 -17.54 -14.05
C TYR A 564 -9.54 -16.38 -13.07
N TYR A 565 -9.60 -15.16 -13.61
CA TYR A 565 -9.55 -13.91 -12.85
C TYR A 565 -10.67 -12.96 -13.28
N GLN A 566 -11.25 -12.23 -12.33
CA GLN A 566 -11.88 -10.94 -12.63
C GLN A 566 -10.78 -9.96 -13.03
N VAL A 567 -10.92 -9.27 -14.16
CA VAL A 567 -10.00 -8.22 -14.60
C VAL A 567 -10.62 -6.87 -14.29
N TYR A 568 -9.83 -5.92 -13.82
CA TYR A 568 -10.23 -4.55 -13.54
C TYR A 568 -9.30 -3.55 -14.25
N ILE A 569 -9.85 -2.40 -14.66
CA ILE A 569 -9.14 -1.30 -15.33
C ILE A 569 -9.64 0.07 -14.83
N ALA A 570 -9.00 1.17 -15.23
CA ALA A 570 -9.42 2.56 -14.95
C ALA A 570 -9.09 3.14 -13.56
N GLY A 571 -8.41 2.40 -12.68
CA GLY A 571 -7.79 2.99 -11.48
C GLY A 571 -6.69 3.98 -11.88
N SER A 572 -6.36 4.94 -11.02
CA SER A 572 -5.32 5.94 -11.31
C SER A 572 -3.91 5.43 -10.99
N ALA A 573 -2.88 5.84 -11.75
CA ALA A 573 -1.48 5.51 -11.45
C ALA A 573 -1.05 5.88 -10.01
N VAL A 574 -1.61 6.95 -9.44
CA VAL A 574 -1.32 7.43 -8.08
C VAL A 574 -2.18 6.77 -6.97
N GLY A 575 -3.07 5.83 -7.30
CA GLY A 575 -3.93 5.15 -6.32
C GLY A 575 -5.03 6.01 -5.68
N ALA A 576 -5.39 7.15 -6.28
CA ALA A 576 -6.44 8.06 -5.81
C ALA A 576 -7.85 7.77 -6.38
N ARG A 577 -7.96 6.91 -7.41
CA ARG A 577 -9.23 6.47 -8.01
C ARG A 577 -9.41 4.95 -7.95
N LEU A 578 -10.63 4.50 -7.61
CA LEU A 578 -11.04 3.09 -7.71
C LEU A 578 -11.06 2.63 -9.19
N ASN A 579 -10.98 1.32 -9.40
CA ASN A 579 -11.05 0.73 -10.73
C ASN A 579 -12.34 -0.05 -10.97
N ASN A 580 -12.69 -0.18 -12.26
CA ASN A 580 -13.95 -0.74 -12.74
C ASN A 580 -13.71 -2.14 -13.30
N LEU A 581 -14.68 -3.02 -13.09
CA LEU A 581 -14.65 -4.39 -13.62
C LEU A 581 -14.59 -4.36 -15.16
N LEU A 582 -13.57 -4.99 -15.75
CA LEU A 582 -13.47 -5.23 -17.19
C LEU A 582 -14.26 -6.47 -17.60
N VAL A 583 -14.00 -7.59 -16.92
CA VAL A 583 -14.60 -8.90 -17.23
C VAL A 583 -14.52 -9.82 -16.01
N GLU A 584 -15.54 -10.67 -15.80
CA GLU A 584 -15.66 -11.51 -14.60
C GLU A 584 -14.83 -12.78 -14.61
N LYS A 585 -14.62 -13.42 -15.77
CA LYS A 585 -14.01 -14.75 -15.82
C LYS A 585 -12.96 -14.85 -16.94
N PHE A 586 -11.90 -14.06 -16.83
CA PHE A 586 -10.83 -14.06 -17.81
C PHE A 586 -9.89 -15.27 -17.63
N PRO A 587 -9.66 -16.09 -18.66
CA PRO A 587 -8.72 -17.21 -18.63
C PRO A 587 -7.26 -16.73 -18.68
N SER A 588 -6.40 -17.21 -17.77
CA SER A 588 -4.99 -16.79 -17.73
C SER A 588 -4.21 -17.08 -19.00
N SER A 589 -4.60 -18.10 -19.77
CA SER A 589 -3.99 -18.47 -21.06
C SER A 589 -4.07 -17.36 -22.12
N LYS A 590 -5.00 -16.40 -21.97
CA LYS A 590 -5.25 -15.32 -22.93
C LYS A 590 -4.56 -13.99 -22.59
N LEU A 591 -3.78 -13.92 -21.51
CA LEU A 591 -3.14 -12.69 -21.01
C LEU A 591 -2.41 -11.88 -22.10
N SER A 592 -1.63 -12.54 -22.96
CA SER A 592 -0.87 -11.89 -24.04
C SER A 592 -1.78 -11.16 -25.03
N GLN A 593 -2.87 -11.82 -25.47
CA GLN A 593 -3.86 -11.26 -26.39
C GLN A 593 -4.58 -10.05 -25.76
N LEU A 594 -4.91 -10.11 -24.46
CA LEU A 594 -5.54 -8.99 -23.75
C LEU A 594 -4.61 -7.78 -23.65
N PHE A 595 -3.36 -7.95 -23.26
CA PHE A 595 -2.41 -6.84 -23.16
C PHE A 595 -2.11 -6.21 -24.53
N ASP A 596 -1.90 -7.03 -25.57
CA ASP A 596 -1.69 -6.54 -26.94
C ASP A 596 -2.87 -5.67 -27.41
N GLN A 597 -4.11 -6.13 -27.20
CA GLN A 597 -5.31 -5.39 -27.62
C GLN A 597 -5.54 -4.12 -26.78
N LEU A 598 -5.40 -4.19 -25.44
CA LEU A 598 -5.52 -3.03 -24.55
C LEU A 598 -4.50 -1.93 -24.86
N PHE A 599 -3.23 -2.29 -25.09
CA PHE A 599 -2.19 -1.30 -25.34
C PHE A 599 -2.18 -0.79 -26.78
N THR A 600 -2.67 -1.57 -27.75
CA THR A 600 -2.97 -1.06 -29.10
C THR A 600 -4.10 -0.03 -29.05
N ALA A 601 -5.19 -0.33 -28.34
CA ALA A 601 -6.29 0.61 -28.15
C ALA A 601 -5.84 1.90 -27.45
N TRP A 602 -5.05 1.79 -26.38
CA TRP A 602 -4.47 2.92 -25.66
C TRP A 602 -3.54 3.75 -26.56
N LYS A 603 -2.61 3.13 -27.29
CA LYS A 603 -1.69 3.83 -28.20
C LYS A 603 -2.42 4.69 -29.24
N ALA A 604 -3.53 4.17 -29.78
CA ALA A 604 -4.32 4.83 -30.81
C ALA A 604 -5.26 5.94 -30.28
N ASN A 605 -5.71 5.86 -29.01
CA ASN A 605 -6.81 6.70 -28.50
C ASN A 605 -6.47 7.54 -27.25
N ARG A 606 -5.22 7.48 -26.77
CA ARG A 606 -4.74 8.33 -25.66
C ARG A 606 -4.57 9.79 -26.06
N LEU A 607 -4.80 10.70 -25.13
CA LEU A 607 -4.58 12.14 -25.32
C LEU A 607 -3.20 12.54 -24.79
N GLY A 608 -2.36 13.16 -25.63
CA GLY A 608 -1.07 13.72 -25.21
C GLY A 608 -0.15 12.70 -24.49
N ASP A 609 0.01 12.87 -23.18
CA ASP A 609 0.86 12.02 -22.33
C ASP A 609 0.09 11.17 -21.30
N GLU A 610 -1.23 11.09 -21.46
CA GLU A 610 -2.21 10.37 -20.60
C GLU A 610 -1.79 8.95 -20.20
N THR A 611 -2.04 8.61 -18.92
CA THR A 611 -1.80 7.27 -18.34
C THR A 611 -2.77 6.23 -18.89
N PHE A 612 -2.49 4.95 -18.70
CA PHE A 612 -3.43 3.90 -19.13
C PHE A 612 -4.71 3.93 -18.28
N GLY A 613 -4.57 4.19 -16.98
CA GLY A 613 -5.69 4.34 -16.06
C GLY A 613 -6.63 5.48 -16.42
N ASP A 614 -6.09 6.64 -16.80
CA ASP A 614 -6.89 7.80 -17.19
C ASP A 614 -7.52 7.61 -18.57
N PHE A 615 -6.78 7.02 -19.52
CA PHE A 615 -7.35 6.58 -20.80
C PHE A 615 -8.54 5.65 -20.61
N THR A 616 -8.39 4.58 -19.81
CA THR A 616 -9.46 3.59 -19.60
C THR A 616 -10.61 4.09 -18.73
N PHE A 617 -10.42 5.20 -18.00
CA PHE A 617 -11.49 5.92 -17.29
C PHE A 617 -12.27 6.86 -18.22
N ARG A 618 -11.58 7.61 -19.08
CA ARG A 618 -12.17 8.59 -20.01
C ARG A 618 -12.81 7.93 -21.24
N PHE A 619 -12.20 6.88 -21.78
CA PHE A 619 -12.58 6.34 -23.08
C PHE A 619 -13.86 5.50 -22.99
N ASP A 620 -14.73 5.64 -23.99
CA ASP A 620 -16.03 4.98 -24.01
C ASP A 620 -15.90 3.46 -23.84
N ARG A 621 -16.56 2.94 -22.80
CA ARG A 621 -16.36 1.56 -22.38
C ARG A 621 -16.91 0.55 -23.38
N LYS A 622 -17.97 0.90 -24.12
CA LYS A 622 -18.52 0.05 -25.18
C LYS A 622 -17.53 -0.07 -26.34
N LYS A 623 -17.02 1.06 -26.85
CA LYS A 623 -15.96 1.09 -27.88
C LYS A 623 -14.71 0.32 -27.45
N LEU A 624 -14.28 0.46 -26.19
CA LEU A 624 -13.16 -0.33 -25.68
C LEU A 624 -13.46 -1.84 -25.73
N ASN A 625 -14.59 -2.28 -25.17
CA ASN A 625 -15.00 -3.69 -25.21
C ASN A 625 -15.11 -4.21 -26.67
N ASP A 626 -15.56 -3.37 -27.60
CA ASP A 626 -15.71 -3.73 -29.01
C ASP A 626 -14.36 -3.96 -29.72
N MET A 627 -13.30 -3.25 -29.31
CA MET A 627 -11.93 -3.42 -29.78
C MET A 627 -11.22 -4.66 -29.18
N LEU A 628 -11.73 -5.21 -28.08
CA LEU A 628 -11.14 -6.35 -27.37
C LEU A 628 -11.75 -7.69 -27.83
N SER A 629 -11.36 -8.18 -29.02
CA SER A 629 -11.88 -9.47 -29.55
C SER A 629 -11.70 -10.63 -28.57
N VAL A 630 -10.66 -10.61 -27.74
CA VAL A 630 -10.39 -11.63 -26.71
C VAL A 630 -11.55 -11.80 -25.71
N LEU A 631 -12.34 -10.75 -25.46
CA LEU A 631 -13.51 -10.81 -24.58
C LEU A 631 -14.73 -11.45 -25.27
N LYS A 632 -14.84 -11.30 -26.59
CA LYS A 632 -15.87 -11.91 -27.44
C LYS A 632 -15.57 -13.39 -27.67
N GLU A 633 -14.33 -13.72 -28.04
CA GLU A 633 -13.83 -15.09 -28.28
C GLU A 633 -13.95 -16.02 -27.06
N ALA A 634 -13.90 -15.47 -25.85
CA ALA A 634 -13.97 -16.24 -24.62
C ALA A 634 -15.42 -16.51 -24.12
N ASN A 635 -16.45 -16.11 -24.88
CA ASN A 635 -17.87 -16.17 -24.47
C ASN A 635 -18.16 -15.39 -23.15
N LEU A 636 -17.41 -14.32 -22.88
CA LEU A 636 -17.49 -13.54 -21.64
C LEU A 636 -18.42 -12.32 -21.72
N THR A 637 -19.20 -12.22 -22.80
CA THR A 637 -20.14 -11.13 -23.04
C THR A 637 -21.45 -11.34 -22.29
N ARG A 638 -21.57 -10.74 -21.09
CA ARG A 638 -22.64 -9.77 -20.78
C ARG A 638 -22.56 -9.25 -19.35
N ILE A 639 -22.29 -7.95 -19.23
CA ILE A 639 -22.93 -7.10 -18.23
C ILE A 639 -23.51 -5.92 -19.04
N ASP A 640 -24.68 -6.16 -19.66
CA ASP A 640 -25.52 -5.09 -20.23
C ASP A 640 -26.36 -4.47 -19.09
N ASP A 641 -25.74 -4.21 -17.93
CA ASP A 641 -26.39 -3.67 -16.74
C ASP A 641 -25.78 -2.31 -16.37
N PRO A 642 -26.47 -1.20 -16.69
CA PRO A 642 -26.05 0.14 -16.32
C PRO A 642 -25.91 0.35 -14.80
N SER A 643 -26.55 -0.47 -13.97
CA SER A 643 -26.51 -0.31 -12.50
C SER A 643 -25.15 -0.67 -11.88
N MET A 644 -24.27 -1.38 -12.60
CA MET A 644 -22.88 -1.65 -12.19
C MET A 644 -21.86 -0.62 -12.72
N ALA A 645 -22.32 0.49 -13.28
CA ALA A 645 -21.47 1.62 -13.67
C ALA A 645 -21.27 2.66 -12.53
N HIS A 646 -21.79 2.38 -11.34
CA HIS A 646 -21.77 3.25 -10.16
C HIS A 646 -20.68 2.90 -9.16
#